data_AF-A0A7K6FMM5-F1
#
_entry.id   AF-A0A7K6FMM5-F1
#
_cell.length_a   1.000
_cell.length_b   1.000
_cell.length_c   1.000
_cell.angle_alpha   90.00
_cell.angle_beta   90.00
_cell.angle_gamma   90.00
#
_symmetry.space_group_name_H-M   'P 1'
#
loop_
_entity.id
_entity.type
_entity.pdbx_description
1 polymer ?
#
loop_
_entity_poly.entity_id
_entity_poly.type
_entity_poly.pdbx_seq_one_letter_code
_entity_poly.pdbx_strand_id
1 'polypeptide(L)'
;QVTELGRIASHYYITNETVQTYNQLLKPTLSEIELFRVFSLSSEFRNITVREEEKLELQKLLERVPIPVKESIEEPSAKINVLLQAFISQLKLEGFALMADMVYVTQSAGRLMRAIFEIVLNRGWAQLTDKTLNLCKMIDKRMWQSMCPLRQFKKLPEEVVKKIEKKNFPFERLYDLNHNEIGELIRMPKMGKTIHKYVHLFPKLELSVHLQPITRSTLKVELTIAPDFQWDEKVHGSSEAFWILVEDVDSEVILHHEYFLLKAKYAQDEHLVTFFVPVFEPLPPQYFIRVVSDRWLSCETQLPVSFRHLILPEKYPPPTELLDLQPLPVSALRNSAFEGLYQDKFPFFNPIQTQVFNTVYNSDDNVFVGAPTGSGKTICAEFAILRMLLQNSEGRCVYITPMEALAEQVFMDWYEKFQERLNKKVVLLTGETSTDLKLLGKGNIIISTPEKWDILSRRWKQRKNVQNVNLFIVDEVHLIGGENGPVLEVICSRMRYISSQIERPIRIVALSSSLSNAKDVAHWLGCSATATFNFHPNVRPVPLELHIQGFNISHTQTRLLSMAKPVYHAVMKHSPKKPVLVFVPSRKQTRLTAINILTTCASDVQRHRFLHCAEKDLVPYLEKLSDPTLKETLVNGVGYLHEGLTAMERRVVEQLFSSGAVQVMVASRSLCWGMNISAHLVIIMDTQYYNGKIHAYVDYPIYDVLQMVGHANRPLQDDEGRCVIMCQGSKKDFFKKFLYEPLPVESHLDHCMHDHFNAEIVTKTIENKQDAVDYLTWTFLYRRMTQNPNYYNLQGVSHRHLSDHLSELVEQTLSDLEQSKCISIEDEMDVAPLNLGMIAAYYYINYTTIELFSMSLNAKTKVRGLLEIISNAAEYENIPIRHHEDNLLRQLSQKVPHKLTNPKFNDPHVKTNLLLQAHLSRMQLSAELQSDTEEILSKAIRLIQACVDVLSSNGWLSPALAAMELAQMVTQAMWSKDSYLKQLPHFTSEHIKRCTDKGVESVFDIMEMEDEERTALLQLPEAQIADVARFCNRYPNIELSYEVGDRDSIR
;
A
#
# COMPACT_ATOMS: atom_id res chain seq x y z
N GLN A 1 -9.46 27.22 -19.43
CA GLN A 1 -9.15 25.86 -18.94
C GLN A 1 -8.29 25.18 -19.99
N VAL A 2 -7.29 24.38 -19.58
CA VAL A 2 -6.39 23.68 -20.52
C VAL A 2 -7.09 22.40 -21.01
N THR A 3 -7.03 22.13 -22.32
CA THR A 3 -7.48 20.87 -22.92
C THR A 3 -6.30 19.93 -23.14
N GLU A 4 -6.56 18.62 -23.26
CA GLU A 4 -5.48 17.66 -23.53
C GLU A 4 -4.78 17.94 -24.87
N LEU A 5 -5.55 18.31 -25.90
CA LEU A 5 -5.00 18.78 -27.18
C LEU A 5 -4.04 19.95 -27.00
N GLY A 6 -4.36 20.90 -26.11
CA GLY A 6 -3.46 22.01 -25.78
C GLY A 6 -2.18 21.57 -25.07
N ARG A 7 -2.25 20.56 -24.18
CA ARG A 7 -1.06 19.98 -23.54
C ARG A 7 -0.16 19.28 -24.56
N ILE A 8 -0.74 18.44 -25.41
CA ILE A 8 -0.02 17.74 -26.48
C ILE A 8 0.63 18.75 -27.42
N ALA A 9 -0.11 19.79 -27.82
CA ALA A 9 0.43 20.85 -28.68
C ALA A 9 1.66 21.53 -28.07
N SER A 10 1.57 21.85 -26.77
CA SER A 10 2.69 22.44 -26.03
C SER A 10 3.87 21.49 -25.84
N HIS A 11 3.63 20.21 -25.52
CA HIS A 11 4.69 19.23 -25.26
C HIS A 11 5.52 18.91 -26.51
N TYR A 12 4.86 18.80 -27.67
CA TYR A 12 5.52 18.45 -28.93
C TYR A 12 5.82 19.67 -29.82
N TYR A 13 5.58 20.87 -29.29
CA TYR A 13 5.89 22.12 -29.96
C TYR A 13 5.24 22.21 -31.36
N ILE A 14 3.99 21.75 -31.48
CA ILE A 14 3.23 21.80 -32.74
C ILE A 14 2.31 23.01 -32.74
N THR A 15 2.04 23.55 -33.93
CA THR A 15 1.20 24.74 -34.07
C THR A 15 -0.26 24.42 -33.72
N ASN A 16 -1.00 25.46 -33.28
CA ASN A 16 -2.43 25.36 -33.01
C ASN A 16 -3.25 24.97 -34.25
N GLU A 17 -2.82 25.40 -35.44
CA GLU A 17 -3.42 25.00 -36.71
C GLU A 17 -3.27 23.50 -36.95
N THR A 18 -2.06 22.96 -36.77
CA THR A 18 -1.79 21.53 -36.95
C THR A 18 -2.56 20.64 -35.99
N VAL A 19 -2.59 20.98 -34.70
CA VAL A 19 -3.36 20.18 -33.73
C VAL A 19 -4.86 20.22 -34.04
N GLN A 20 -5.38 21.33 -34.57
CA GLN A 20 -6.76 21.43 -35.01
C GLN A 20 -7.03 20.61 -36.28
N THR A 21 -6.09 20.60 -37.24
CA THR A 21 -6.12 19.70 -38.40
C THR A 21 -6.18 18.24 -37.95
N TYR A 22 -5.34 17.84 -37.00
CA TYR A 22 -5.36 16.48 -36.45
C TYR A 22 -6.69 16.18 -35.72
N ASN A 23 -7.21 17.13 -34.95
CA ASN A 23 -8.49 16.96 -34.26
C ASN A 23 -9.65 16.68 -35.22
N GLN A 24 -9.65 17.33 -36.40
CA GLN A 24 -10.68 17.17 -37.43
C GLN A 24 -10.49 15.90 -38.29
N LEU A 25 -9.24 15.56 -38.61
CA LEU A 25 -8.94 14.49 -39.57
C LEU A 25 -8.72 13.12 -38.92
N LEU A 26 -8.24 13.05 -37.68
CA LEU A 26 -8.01 11.78 -37.00
C LEU A 26 -9.33 11.10 -36.65
N LYS A 27 -9.46 9.84 -37.07
CA LYS A 27 -10.61 8.96 -36.83
C LYS A 27 -10.12 7.56 -36.44
N PRO A 28 -10.91 6.76 -35.69
CA PRO A 28 -10.47 5.42 -35.25
C PRO A 28 -10.10 4.50 -36.43
N THR A 29 -10.82 4.62 -37.55
CA THR A 29 -10.73 3.72 -38.71
C THR A 29 -9.64 4.08 -39.71
N LEU A 30 -8.74 5.02 -39.40
CA LEU A 30 -7.72 5.45 -40.36
C LEU A 30 -6.76 4.30 -40.72
N SER A 31 -6.57 4.15 -42.02
CA SER A 31 -5.52 3.29 -42.58
C SER A 31 -4.14 3.96 -42.51
N GLU A 32 -3.07 3.20 -42.69
CA GLU A 32 -1.72 3.78 -42.80
C GLU A 32 -1.64 4.78 -43.96
N ILE A 33 -2.29 4.48 -45.09
CA ILE A 33 -2.38 5.37 -46.26
C ILE A 33 -2.90 6.77 -45.85
N GLU A 34 -3.99 6.79 -45.10
CA GLU A 34 -4.59 8.05 -44.67
C GLU A 34 -3.81 8.71 -43.54
N LEU A 35 -3.14 7.94 -42.68
CA LEU A 35 -2.27 8.48 -41.64
C LEU A 35 -1.12 9.30 -42.23
N PHE A 36 -0.45 8.79 -43.28
CA PHE A 36 0.59 9.54 -43.99
C PHE A 36 0.03 10.82 -44.64
N ARG A 37 -1.21 10.78 -45.15
CA ARG A 37 -1.90 11.97 -45.65
C ARG A 37 -2.16 12.99 -44.53
N VAL A 38 -2.72 12.56 -43.41
CA VAL A 38 -3.01 13.45 -42.26
C VAL A 38 -1.72 14.10 -41.75
N PHE A 39 -0.63 13.34 -41.68
CA PHE A 39 0.69 13.88 -41.39
C PHE A 39 1.13 14.95 -42.40
N SER A 40 0.92 14.70 -43.70
CA SER A 40 1.34 15.60 -44.77
C SER A 40 0.55 16.92 -44.82
N LEU A 41 -0.63 16.97 -44.19
CA LEU A 41 -1.47 18.17 -44.06
C LEU A 41 -1.11 19.06 -42.85
N SER A 42 0.02 18.79 -42.19
CA SER A 42 0.48 19.60 -41.05
C SER A 42 0.84 21.02 -41.50
N SER A 43 0.42 22.05 -40.75
CA SER A 43 0.68 23.47 -41.08
C SER A 43 2.17 23.82 -41.04
N GLU A 44 3.00 23.04 -40.34
CA GLU A 44 4.47 23.12 -40.38
C GLU A 44 5.02 22.98 -41.81
N PHE A 45 4.27 22.34 -42.71
CA PHE A 45 4.65 22.10 -44.09
C PHE A 45 3.95 23.02 -45.10
N ARG A 46 3.21 24.04 -44.65
CA ARG A 46 2.42 24.94 -45.52
C ARG A 46 3.24 25.65 -46.61
N ASN A 47 4.55 25.81 -46.42
CA ASN A 47 5.45 26.48 -47.35
C ASN A 47 6.17 25.51 -48.31
N ILE A 48 5.98 24.19 -48.16
CA ILE A 48 6.55 23.21 -49.08
C ILE A 48 5.70 23.21 -50.35
N THR A 49 6.34 23.34 -51.49
CA THR A 49 5.69 23.28 -52.82
C THR A 49 6.41 22.27 -53.70
N VAL A 50 5.70 21.76 -54.71
CA VAL A 50 6.28 20.90 -55.75
C VAL A 50 6.82 21.79 -56.87
N ARG A 51 8.08 21.57 -57.27
CA ARG A 51 8.74 22.30 -58.37
C ARG A 51 8.80 21.43 -59.62
N GLU A 52 8.82 22.04 -60.80
CA GLU A 52 8.81 21.28 -62.07
C GLU A 52 10.06 20.41 -62.24
N GLU A 53 11.23 20.90 -61.82
CA GLU A 53 12.51 20.20 -61.96
C GLU A 53 12.63 18.91 -61.13
N GLU A 54 11.80 18.75 -60.10
CA GLU A 54 11.81 17.59 -59.20
C GLU A 54 10.66 16.60 -59.47
N LYS A 55 9.66 16.96 -60.29
CA LYS A 55 8.50 16.09 -60.59
C LYS A 55 8.90 14.73 -61.15
N LEU A 56 9.88 14.70 -62.07
CA LEU A 56 10.36 13.45 -62.67
C LEU A 56 10.98 12.52 -61.63
N GLU A 57 11.71 13.07 -60.67
CA GLU A 57 12.31 12.30 -59.58
C GLU A 57 11.24 11.83 -58.59
N LEU A 58 10.30 12.71 -58.21
CA LEU A 58 9.15 12.36 -57.36
C LEU A 58 8.31 11.24 -57.96
N GLN A 59 8.10 11.21 -59.28
CA GLN A 59 7.35 10.14 -59.94
C GLN A 59 8.04 8.79 -59.79
N LYS A 60 9.38 8.76 -59.94
CA LYS A 60 10.17 7.53 -59.72
C LYS A 60 10.15 7.07 -58.27
N LEU A 61 10.09 8.00 -57.32
CA LEU A 61 9.98 7.67 -55.89
C LEU A 61 8.59 7.16 -55.55
N LEU A 62 7.54 7.79 -56.10
CA LEU A 62 6.14 7.41 -55.92
C LEU A 62 5.87 5.95 -56.31
N GLU A 63 6.54 5.44 -57.35
CA GLU A 63 6.45 4.04 -57.77
C GLU A 63 7.23 3.06 -56.87
N ARG A 64 8.14 3.57 -56.02
CA ARG A 64 9.04 2.76 -55.18
C ARG A 64 8.69 2.77 -53.70
N VAL A 65 7.81 3.67 -53.27
CA VAL A 65 7.40 3.75 -51.87
C VAL A 65 6.37 2.65 -51.55
N PRO A 66 6.41 2.06 -50.33
CA PRO A 66 5.59 0.89 -50.02
C PRO A 66 4.14 1.22 -49.68
N ILE A 67 3.84 2.43 -49.19
CA ILE A 67 2.48 2.84 -48.83
C ILE A 67 1.90 3.71 -49.95
N PRO A 68 0.73 3.34 -50.52
CA PRO A 68 0.09 4.12 -51.58
C PRO A 68 -0.17 5.59 -51.17
N VAL A 69 0.07 6.50 -52.10
CA VAL A 69 -0.24 7.94 -51.96
C VAL A 69 -1.42 8.25 -52.88
N LYS A 70 -2.50 8.81 -52.32
CA LYS A 70 -3.77 9.03 -53.07
C LYS A 70 -3.79 10.38 -53.80
N GLU A 71 -2.98 11.32 -53.33
CA GLU A 71 -2.89 12.68 -53.84
C GLU A 71 -2.18 12.72 -55.20
N SER A 72 -2.49 13.73 -56.00
CA SER A 72 -1.78 13.94 -57.26
C SER A 72 -0.34 14.40 -56.99
N ILE A 73 0.60 14.03 -57.86
CA ILE A 73 2.03 14.38 -57.69
C ILE A 73 2.29 15.89 -57.63
N GLU A 74 1.36 16.70 -58.11
CA GLU A 74 1.46 18.16 -58.12
C GLU A 74 1.09 18.77 -56.77
N GLU A 75 0.42 18.02 -55.88
CA GLU A 75 0.06 18.50 -54.55
C GLU A 75 1.26 18.41 -53.58
N PRO A 76 1.47 19.44 -52.74
CA PRO A 76 2.49 19.40 -51.70
C PRO A 76 2.38 18.20 -50.75
N SER A 77 1.15 17.78 -50.47
CA SER A 77 0.82 16.60 -49.65
C SER A 77 1.47 15.33 -50.20
N ALA A 78 1.42 15.10 -51.52
CA ALA A 78 2.06 13.96 -52.17
C ALA A 78 3.57 14.01 -52.02
N LYS A 79 4.18 15.18 -52.24
CA LYS A 79 5.64 15.38 -52.06
C LYS A 79 6.06 15.05 -50.62
N ILE A 80 5.40 15.61 -49.61
CA ILE A 80 5.73 15.38 -48.20
C ILE A 80 5.59 13.90 -47.84
N ASN A 81 4.52 13.25 -48.29
CA ASN A 81 4.25 11.84 -48.06
C ASN A 81 5.36 10.96 -48.64
N VAL A 82 5.66 11.13 -49.94
CA VAL A 82 6.72 10.38 -50.63
C VAL A 82 8.08 10.62 -49.98
N LEU A 83 8.40 11.86 -49.59
CA LEU A 83 9.67 12.18 -48.92
C LEU A 83 9.82 11.48 -47.57
N LEU A 84 8.75 11.42 -46.76
CA LEU A 84 8.78 10.69 -45.50
C LEU A 84 9.01 9.18 -45.74
N GLN A 85 8.29 8.61 -46.71
CA GLN A 85 8.46 7.20 -47.05
C GLN A 85 9.84 6.90 -47.63
N ALA A 86 10.39 7.78 -48.48
CA ALA A 86 11.73 7.67 -49.05
C ALA A 86 12.80 7.69 -47.94
N PHE A 87 12.62 8.52 -46.91
CA PHE A 87 13.49 8.56 -45.75
C PHE A 87 13.50 7.26 -44.96
N ILE A 88 12.31 6.71 -44.66
CA ILE A 88 12.17 5.43 -43.92
C ILE A 88 12.75 4.27 -44.78
N SER A 89 12.54 4.33 -46.09
CA SER A 89 13.05 3.35 -47.07
C SER A 89 14.54 3.49 -47.39
N GLN A 90 15.21 4.51 -46.84
CA GLN A 90 16.62 4.84 -47.09
C GLN A 90 16.94 5.03 -48.60
N LEU A 91 16.00 5.59 -49.36
CA LEU A 91 16.22 5.92 -50.76
C LEU A 91 17.16 7.13 -50.88
N LYS A 92 18.03 7.11 -51.90
CA LYS A 92 18.87 8.25 -52.26
C LYS A 92 18.09 9.17 -53.18
N LEU A 93 18.25 10.48 -52.98
CA LEU A 93 17.69 11.52 -53.83
C LEU A 93 18.86 12.24 -54.55
N GLU A 94 18.66 12.56 -55.82
CA GLU A 94 19.64 13.27 -56.67
C GLU A 94 19.49 14.79 -56.53
N GLY A 95 18.24 15.29 -56.41
CA GLY A 95 17.96 16.71 -56.27
C GLY A 95 18.33 17.29 -54.89
N PHE A 96 19.17 18.33 -54.87
CA PHE A 96 19.52 19.06 -53.63
C PHE A 96 18.30 19.67 -52.92
N ALA A 97 17.34 20.18 -53.68
CA ALA A 97 16.09 20.74 -53.17
C ALA A 97 15.25 19.68 -52.42
N LEU A 98 15.03 18.54 -53.06
CA LEU A 98 14.33 17.38 -52.48
C LEU A 98 15.03 16.86 -51.22
N MET A 99 16.36 16.82 -51.21
CA MET A 99 17.13 16.44 -50.02
C MET A 99 16.91 17.42 -48.85
N ALA A 100 16.94 18.72 -49.12
CA ALA A 100 16.69 19.74 -48.09
C ALA A 100 15.26 19.64 -47.53
N ASP A 101 14.27 19.48 -48.40
CA ASP A 101 12.87 19.31 -48.01
C ASP A 101 12.66 18.00 -47.23
N MET A 102 13.28 16.89 -47.65
CA MET A 102 13.22 15.61 -46.92
C MET A 102 13.78 15.74 -45.50
N VAL A 103 14.91 16.44 -45.35
CA VAL A 103 15.51 16.69 -44.03
C VAL A 103 14.56 17.52 -43.16
N TYR A 104 13.95 18.58 -43.69
CA TYR A 104 13.00 19.39 -42.95
C TYR A 104 11.74 18.61 -42.52
N VAL A 105 11.16 17.83 -43.44
CA VAL A 105 9.99 16.98 -43.17
C VAL A 105 10.31 15.98 -42.06
N THR A 106 11.44 15.28 -42.16
CA THR A 106 11.79 14.19 -41.24
C THR A 106 12.23 14.67 -39.86
N GLN A 107 12.91 15.81 -39.78
CA GLN A 107 13.21 16.45 -38.49
C GLN A 107 11.94 16.88 -37.75
N SER A 108 10.92 17.36 -38.47
CA SER A 108 9.62 17.66 -37.88
C SER A 108 8.76 16.41 -37.64
N ALA A 109 8.99 15.33 -38.41
CA ALA A 109 8.16 14.13 -38.36
C ALA A 109 8.14 13.46 -36.99
N GLY A 110 9.27 13.43 -36.28
CA GLY A 110 9.35 12.82 -34.95
C GLY A 110 8.37 13.46 -33.95
N ARG A 111 8.36 14.79 -33.85
CA ARG A 111 7.46 15.51 -32.92
C ARG A 111 6.00 15.50 -33.39
N LEU A 112 5.76 15.61 -34.69
CA LEU A 112 4.41 15.60 -35.26
C LEU A 112 3.74 14.22 -35.09
N MET A 113 4.45 13.14 -35.44
CA MET A 113 3.91 11.79 -35.31
C MET A 113 3.72 11.39 -33.85
N ARG A 114 4.60 11.84 -32.94
CA ARG A 114 4.41 11.65 -31.50
C ARG A 114 3.20 12.39 -30.96
N ALA A 115 2.93 13.61 -31.43
CA ALA A 115 1.71 14.33 -31.09
C ALA A 115 0.45 13.60 -31.60
N ILE A 116 0.49 13.06 -32.83
CA ILE A 116 -0.60 12.22 -33.35
C ILE A 116 -0.81 11.00 -32.45
N PHE A 117 0.27 10.27 -32.13
CA PHE A 117 0.23 9.11 -31.24
C PHE A 117 -0.44 9.43 -29.89
N GLU A 118 -0.03 10.50 -29.21
CA GLU A 118 -0.60 10.89 -27.92
C GLU A 118 -2.08 11.29 -28.02
N ILE A 119 -2.50 11.96 -29.11
CA ILE A 119 -3.92 12.31 -29.33
C ILE A 119 -4.75 11.04 -29.45
N VAL A 120 -4.26 10.08 -30.23
CA VAL A 120 -4.97 8.83 -30.54
C VAL A 120 -4.98 7.89 -29.33
N LEU A 121 -3.86 7.80 -28.59
CA LEU A 121 -3.75 7.04 -27.35
C LEU A 121 -4.73 7.57 -26.29
N ASN A 122 -4.75 8.89 -26.07
CA ASN A 122 -5.65 9.50 -25.10
C ASN A 122 -7.14 9.37 -25.50
N ARG A 123 -7.45 9.19 -26.79
CA ARG A 123 -8.81 8.87 -27.27
C ARG A 123 -9.15 7.38 -27.16
N GLY A 124 -8.17 6.53 -26.91
CA GLY A 124 -8.34 5.10 -26.72
C GLY A 124 -8.56 4.30 -28.01
N TRP A 125 -8.02 4.74 -29.15
CA TRP A 125 -8.17 4.01 -30.42
C TRP A 125 -6.99 3.07 -30.65
N ALA A 126 -7.15 1.78 -30.35
CA ALA A 126 -6.06 0.81 -30.28
C ALA A 126 -5.31 0.64 -31.62
N GLN A 127 -6.03 0.31 -32.69
CA GLN A 127 -5.42 0.10 -34.02
C GLN A 127 -4.63 1.31 -34.54
N LEU A 128 -5.14 2.52 -34.34
CA LEU A 128 -4.45 3.73 -34.81
C LEU A 128 -3.29 4.10 -33.87
N THR A 129 -3.42 3.83 -32.57
CA THR A 129 -2.32 4.00 -31.59
C THR A 129 -1.13 3.12 -31.98
N ASP A 130 -1.39 1.86 -32.32
CA ASP A 130 -0.35 0.93 -32.79
C ASP A 130 0.35 1.44 -34.06
N LYS A 131 -0.43 1.77 -35.10
CA LYS A 131 0.11 2.31 -36.37
C LYS A 131 0.95 3.57 -36.15
N THR A 132 0.48 4.49 -35.31
CA THR A 132 1.17 5.77 -35.05
C THR A 132 2.44 5.59 -34.22
N LEU A 133 2.43 4.70 -33.23
CA LEU A 133 3.63 4.35 -32.46
C LEU A 133 4.66 3.62 -33.32
N ASN A 134 4.23 2.66 -34.14
CA ASN A 134 5.10 1.99 -35.10
C ASN A 134 5.68 2.98 -36.11
N LEU A 135 4.90 3.95 -36.61
CA LEU A 135 5.42 5.00 -37.46
C LEU A 135 6.43 5.91 -36.75
N CYS A 136 6.22 6.24 -35.46
CA CYS A 136 7.23 6.94 -34.66
C CYS A 136 8.56 6.17 -34.60
N LYS A 137 8.50 4.86 -34.36
CA LYS A 137 9.67 3.97 -34.30
C LYS A 137 10.34 3.83 -35.67
N MET A 138 9.57 3.70 -36.75
CA MET A 138 10.08 3.59 -38.12
C MET A 138 10.82 4.87 -38.55
N ILE A 139 10.30 6.05 -38.14
CA ILE A 139 10.97 7.34 -38.33
C ILE A 139 12.29 7.40 -37.53
N ASP A 140 12.27 7.04 -36.24
CA ASP A 140 13.46 7.05 -35.37
C ASP A 140 14.56 6.09 -35.86
N LYS A 141 14.18 4.87 -36.23
CA LYS A 141 15.12 3.81 -36.63
C LYS A 141 15.50 3.84 -38.11
N ARG A 142 14.77 4.63 -38.92
CA ARG A 142 14.93 4.75 -40.38
C ARG A 142 14.84 3.39 -41.08
N MET A 143 13.79 2.65 -40.78
CA MET A 143 13.53 1.33 -41.36
C MET A 143 12.06 0.98 -41.22
N TRP A 144 11.57 0.09 -42.09
CA TRP A 144 10.23 -0.46 -41.99
C TRP A 144 10.17 -1.64 -41.00
N GLN A 145 9.00 -1.87 -40.41
CA GLN A 145 8.75 -2.99 -39.51
C GLN A 145 8.91 -4.37 -40.16
N SER A 146 8.79 -4.46 -41.49
CA SER A 146 9.01 -5.69 -42.26
C SER A 146 10.49 -6.09 -42.36
N MET A 147 11.41 -5.20 -42.00
CA MET A 147 12.85 -5.45 -41.99
C MET A 147 13.28 -6.10 -40.66
N CYS A 148 14.41 -6.82 -40.67
CA CYS A 148 14.85 -7.56 -39.49
C CYS A 148 15.15 -6.64 -38.29
N PRO A 149 14.65 -6.94 -37.07
CA PRO A 149 14.86 -6.12 -35.88
C PRO A 149 16.35 -5.91 -35.54
N LEU A 150 17.21 -6.85 -35.92
CA LEU A 150 18.66 -6.77 -35.74
C LEU A 150 19.33 -5.56 -36.40
N ARG A 151 18.66 -4.88 -37.35
CA ARG A 151 19.12 -3.61 -37.94
C ARG A 151 19.23 -2.45 -36.96
N GLN A 152 18.55 -2.56 -35.82
CA GLN A 152 18.62 -1.58 -34.75
C GLN A 152 20.01 -1.61 -34.08
N PHE A 153 20.71 -2.74 -34.14
CA PHE A 153 22.11 -2.86 -33.74
C PHE A 153 23.06 -2.44 -34.86
N LYS A 154 23.50 -1.18 -34.84
CA LYS A 154 24.39 -0.61 -35.88
C LYS A 154 25.76 -1.28 -36.01
N LYS A 155 26.13 -2.15 -35.05
CA LYS A 155 27.39 -2.92 -35.07
C LYS A 155 27.30 -4.20 -35.91
N LEU A 156 26.11 -4.61 -36.34
CA LEU A 156 25.92 -5.85 -37.09
C LEU A 156 26.15 -5.60 -38.60
N PRO A 157 26.98 -6.39 -39.30
CA PRO A 157 27.23 -6.19 -40.72
C PRO A 157 25.96 -6.30 -41.57
N GLU A 158 25.74 -5.35 -42.49
CA GLU A 158 24.53 -5.32 -43.32
C GLU A 158 24.34 -6.59 -44.18
N GLU A 159 25.43 -7.20 -44.64
CA GLU A 159 25.37 -8.44 -45.43
C GLU A 159 24.73 -9.59 -44.62
N VAL A 160 25.04 -9.66 -43.33
CA VAL A 160 24.52 -10.69 -42.43
C VAL A 160 23.03 -10.48 -42.21
N VAL A 161 22.60 -9.25 -41.94
CA VAL A 161 21.18 -8.90 -41.79
C VAL A 161 20.41 -9.24 -43.07
N LYS A 162 20.90 -8.83 -44.25
CA LYS A 162 20.24 -9.11 -45.53
C LYS A 162 20.13 -10.62 -45.80
N LYS A 163 21.09 -11.43 -45.36
CA LYS A 163 21.01 -12.90 -45.45
C LYS A 163 19.94 -13.48 -44.53
N ILE A 164 19.77 -12.95 -43.32
CA ILE A 164 18.69 -13.33 -42.40
C ILE A 164 17.33 -13.01 -43.04
N GLU A 165 17.16 -11.79 -43.54
CA GLU A 165 15.92 -11.36 -44.22
C GLU A 165 15.60 -12.23 -45.45
N LYS A 166 16.62 -12.62 -46.23
CA LYS A 166 16.45 -13.50 -47.40
C LYS A 166 15.90 -14.88 -47.04
N LYS A 167 16.15 -15.37 -45.83
CA LYS A 167 15.66 -16.67 -45.36
C LYS A 167 14.19 -16.62 -44.92
N ASN A 168 13.65 -15.42 -44.67
CA ASN A 168 12.30 -15.19 -44.16
C ASN A 168 11.95 -16.08 -42.95
N PHE A 169 12.91 -16.23 -42.04
CA PHE A 169 12.72 -16.96 -40.80
C PHE A 169 12.19 -15.99 -39.73
N PRO A 170 11.06 -16.29 -39.04
CA PRO A 170 10.50 -15.40 -38.02
C PRO A 170 11.52 -15.07 -36.94
N PHE A 171 11.59 -13.79 -36.55
CA PHE A 171 12.60 -13.31 -35.59
C PHE A 171 12.50 -14.03 -34.24
N GLU A 172 11.28 -14.23 -33.72
CA GLU A 172 11.04 -14.91 -32.43
C GLU A 172 11.59 -16.34 -32.38
N ARG A 173 11.65 -17.05 -33.51
CA ARG A 173 12.21 -18.40 -33.56
C ARG A 173 13.72 -18.42 -33.42
N LEU A 174 14.40 -17.28 -33.47
CA LEU A 174 15.85 -17.22 -33.22
C LEU A 174 16.21 -17.45 -31.75
N TYR A 175 15.26 -17.25 -30.81
CA TYR A 175 15.46 -17.55 -29.39
C TYR A 175 15.58 -19.06 -29.13
N ASP A 176 14.91 -19.89 -29.94
CA ASP A 176 14.94 -21.35 -29.81
C ASP A 176 16.27 -21.97 -30.26
N LEU A 177 17.08 -21.23 -31.03
CA LEU A 177 18.27 -21.75 -31.71
C LEU A 177 19.54 -21.45 -30.93
N ASN A 178 20.41 -22.45 -30.80
CA ASN A 178 21.73 -22.22 -30.24
C ASN A 178 22.65 -21.47 -31.23
N HIS A 179 23.80 -21.00 -30.74
CA HIS A 179 24.72 -20.19 -31.55
C HIS A 179 25.25 -20.92 -32.81
N ASN A 180 25.29 -22.25 -32.83
CA ASN A 180 25.73 -23.02 -34.01
C ASN A 180 24.61 -23.10 -35.05
N GLU A 181 23.39 -23.41 -34.60
CA GLU A 181 22.20 -23.48 -35.45
C GLU A 181 21.88 -22.15 -36.13
N ILE A 182 22.00 -21.03 -35.41
CA ILE A 182 21.87 -19.68 -35.99
C ILE A 182 22.91 -19.48 -37.11
N GLY A 183 24.16 -19.91 -36.87
CA GLY A 183 25.24 -19.82 -37.84
C GLY A 183 24.99 -20.66 -39.09
N GLU A 184 24.47 -21.88 -38.92
CA GLU A 184 24.12 -22.80 -40.00
C GLU A 184 22.92 -22.30 -40.82
N LEU A 185 21.90 -21.73 -40.17
CA LEU A 185 20.70 -21.20 -40.83
C LEU A 185 21.04 -20.21 -41.95
N ILE A 186 22.00 -19.32 -41.69
CA ILE A 186 22.49 -18.32 -42.66
C ILE A 186 23.74 -18.74 -43.42
N ARG A 187 24.26 -19.95 -43.18
CA ARG A 187 25.52 -20.48 -43.75
C ARG A 187 26.72 -19.58 -43.45
N MET A 188 26.76 -19.01 -42.24
CA MET A 188 27.85 -18.17 -41.72
C MET A 188 28.17 -18.56 -40.26
N PRO A 189 28.76 -19.74 -40.01
CA PRO A 189 28.97 -20.25 -38.64
C PRO A 189 29.82 -19.31 -37.77
N LYS A 190 30.77 -18.57 -38.37
CA LYS A 190 31.58 -17.56 -37.66
C LYS A 190 30.74 -16.44 -37.02
N MET A 191 29.59 -16.12 -37.59
CA MET A 191 28.70 -15.06 -37.10
C MET A 191 27.67 -15.56 -36.09
N GLY A 192 27.49 -16.88 -35.96
CA GLY A 192 26.45 -17.48 -35.10
C GLY A 192 26.48 -16.98 -33.66
N LYS A 193 27.66 -16.96 -33.02
CA LYS A 193 27.84 -16.41 -31.66
C LYS A 193 27.48 -14.93 -31.54
N THR A 194 27.83 -14.14 -32.56
CA THR A 194 27.58 -12.69 -32.55
C THR A 194 26.09 -12.41 -32.71
N ILE A 195 25.41 -13.13 -33.61
CA ILE A 195 23.96 -13.00 -33.81
C ILE A 195 23.22 -13.47 -32.56
N HIS A 196 23.57 -14.62 -32.01
CA HIS A 196 23.01 -15.13 -30.77
C HIS A 196 23.07 -14.09 -29.64
N LYS A 197 24.23 -13.42 -29.49
CA LYS A 197 24.37 -12.31 -28.53
C LYS A 197 23.36 -11.19 -28.80
N TYR A 198 23.24 -10.70 -30.04
CA TYR A 198 22.32 -9.60 -30.35
C TYR A 198 20.84 -9.98 -30.25
N VAL A 199 20.49 -11.24 -30.50
CA VAL A 199 19.14 -11.77 -30.25
C VAL A 199 18.81 -11.68 -28.76
N HIS A 200 19.72 -12.10 -27.87
CA HIS A 200 19.52 -12.02 -26.42
C HIS A 200 19.71 -10.61 -25.83
N LEU A 201 20.33 -9.68 -26.58
CA LEU A 201 20.34 -8.26 -26.24
C LEU A 201 19.08 -7.53 -26.73
N PHE A 202 18.23 -8.17 -27.55
CA PHE A 202 17.00 -7.54 -28.00
C PHE A 202 15.97 -7.59 -26.86
N PRO A 203 15.35 -6.46 -26.48
CA PRO A 203 14.42 -6.45 -25.37
C PRO A 203 13.24 -7.37 -25.60
N LYS A 204 13.04 -8.32 -24.68
CA LYS A 204 11.92 -9.26 -24.64
C LYS A 204 11.37 -9.29 -23.23
N LEU A 205 10.06 -9.24 -23.09
CA LEU A 205 9.36 -9.35 -21.81
C LEU A 205 8.44 -10.55 -21.85
N GLU A 206 8.54 -11.41 -20.85
CA GLU A 206 7.56 -12.46 -20.59
C GLU A 206 6.50 -11.92 -19.64
N LEU A 207 5.25 -12.24 -19.94
CA LEU A 207 4.08 -11.70 -19.25
C LEU A 207 3.26 -12.85 -18.68
N SER A 208 2.93 -12.77 -17.41
CA SER A 208 1.90 -13.60 -16.80
C SER A 208 0.84 -12.71 -16.16
N VAL A 209 -0.40 -13.21 -16.13
CA VAL A 209 -1.54 -12.43 -15.64
C VAL A 209 -2.29 -13.24 -14.61
N HIS A 210 -2.56 -12.62 -13.47
CA HIS A 210 -3.54 -13.08 -12.49
C HIS A 210 -4.76 -12.16 -12.56
N LEU A 211 -5.94 -12.77 -12.70
CA LEU A 211 -7.18 -12.05 -12.94
C LEU A 211 -8.20 -12.37 -11.87
N GLN A 212 -8.71 -11.32 -11.22
CA GLN A 212 -9.69 -11.44 -10.14
C GLN A 212 -10.89 -10.54 -10.44
N PRO A 213 -12.11 -11.08 -10.57
CA PRO A 213 -13.29 -10.23 -10.64
C PRO A 213 -13.54 -9.55 -9.29
N ILE A 214 -13.77 -8.24 -9.32
CA ILE A 214 -14.03 -7.42 -8.11
C ILE A 214 -15.51 -7.09 -8.01
N THR A 215 -16.10 -6.70 -9.14
CA THR A 215 -17.54 -6.54 -9.29
C THR A 215 -17.94 -7.11 -10.64
N ARG A 216 -19.25 -7.22 -10.90
CA ARG A 216 -19.78 -7.63 -12.21
C ARG A 216 -19.33 -6.74 -13.39
N SER A 217 -18.79 -5.56 -13.11
CA SER A 217 -18.37 -4.58 -14.13
C SER A 217 -16.90 -4.18 -14.04
N THR A 218 -16.11 -4.80 -13.16
CA THR A 218 -14.67 -4.52 -13.04
C THR A 218 -13.89 -5.76 -12.63
N LEU A 219 -12.77 -5.97 -13.34
CA LEU A 219 -11.75 -6.97 -13.01
C LEU A 219 -10.51 -6.24 -12.51
N LYS A 220 -9.87 -6.83 -11.50
CA LYS A 220 -8.50 -6.53 -11.11
C LYS A 220 -7.58 -7.42 -11.94
N VAL A 221 -6.56 -6.79 -12.51
CA VAL A 221 -5.53 -7.45 -13.31
C VAL A 221 -4.20 -7.20 -12.62
N GLU A 222 -3.54 -8.28 -12.26
CA GLU A 222 -2.18 -8.31 -11.76
C GLU A 222 -1.29 -8.85 -12.87
N LEU A 223 -0.56 -7.95 -13.52
CA LEU A 223 0.37 -8.27 -14.59
C LEU A 223 1.77 -8.42 -14.01
N THR A 224 2.33 -9.62 -14.10
CA THR A 224 3.73 -9.87 -13.77
C THR A 224 4.56 -9.79 -15.03
N ILE A 225 5.57 -8.93 -15.01
CA ILE A 225 6.48 -8.66 -16.12
C ILE A 225 7.85 -9.19 -15.74
N ALA A 226 8.30 -10.23 -16.44
CA ALA A 226 9.62 -10.82 -16.29
C ALA A 226 10.50 -10.41 -17.49
N PRO A 227 11.58 -9.63 -17.28
CA PRO A 227 12.50 -9.30 -18.36
C PRO A 227 13.29 -10.54 -18.81
N ASP A 228 13.14 -10.91 -20.09
CA ASP A 228 13.84 -12.06 -20.71
C ASP A 228 14.86 -11.59 -21.75
N PHE A 229 15.75 -10.68 -21.34
CA PHE A 229 16.84 -10.20 -22.17
C PHE A 229 18.06 -9.81 -21.34
N GLN A 230 19.23 -9.88 -21.96
CA GLN A 230 20.47 -9.46 -21.34
C GLN A 230 20.62 -7.94 -21.44
N TRP A 231 20.66 -7.27 -20.29
CA TRP A 231 20.92 -5.83 -20.25
C TRP A 231 22.37 -5.50 -20.63
N ASP A 232 22.53 -4.53 -21.53
CA ASP A 232 23.81 -3.87 -21.86
C ASP A 232 23.58 -2.36 -21.89
N GLU A 233 24.20 -1.61 -20.97
CA GLU A 233 24.05 -0.16 -20.86
C GLU A 233 24.46 0.59 -22.15
N LYS A 234 25.34 0.01 -22.98
CA LYS A 234 25.74 0.63 -24.26
C LYS A 234 24.66 0.53 -25.33
N VAL A 235 23.69 -0.35 -25.13
CA VAL A 235 22.58 -0.61 -26.04
C VAL A 235 21.30 0.03 -25.49
N HIS A 236 20.98 -0.29 -24.24
CA HIS A 236 19.71 0.06 -23.59
C HIS A 236 19.77 1.38 -22.81
N GLY A 237 20.98 1.83 -22.44
CA GLY A 237 21.17 2.98 -21.57
C GLY A 237 20.78 2.68 -20.12
N SER A 238 20.22 3.69 -19.45
CA SER A 238 19.84 3.62 -18.03
C SER A 238 18.46 3.00 -17.79
N SER A 239 17.59 3.02 -18.80
CA SER A 239 16.18 2.64 -18.68
C SER A 239 15.57 2.33 -20.04
N GLU A 240 14.69 1.35 -20.05
CA GLU A 240 13.87 0.96 -21.20
C GLU A 240 12.40 1.25 -20.89
N ALA A 241 11.72 1.80 -21.88
CA ALA A 241 10.36 2.29 -21.75
C ALA A 241 9.39 1.40 -22.53
N PHE A 242 8.26 1.09 -21.90
CA PHE A 242 7.21 0.24 -22.46
C PHE A 242 5.83 0.84 -22.20
N TRP A 243 4.91 0.63 -23.13
CA TRP A 243 3.49 0.89 -22.95
C TRP A 243 2.78 -0.43 -22.68
N ILE A 244 2.00 -0.47 -21.59
CA ILE A 244 1.07 -1.54 -21.30
C ILE A 244 -0.30 -1.04 -21.76
N LEU A 245 -0.89 -1.72 -22.75
CA LEU A 245 -2.20 -1.41 -23.31
C LEU A 245 -3.11 -2.60 -23.06
N VAL A 246 -4.29 -2.36 -22.49
CA VAL A 246 -5.33 -3.39 -22.37
C VAL A 246 -6.46 -3.06 -23.29
N GLU A 247 -6.76 -4.00 -24.17
CA GLU A 247 -7.61 -3.82 -25.32
C GLU A 247 -8.78 -4.81 -25.28
N ASP A 248 -9.88 -4.40 -25.90
CA ASP A 248 -11.07 -5.22 -26.06
C ASP A 248 -10.86 -6.38 -27.06
N VAL A 249 -11.92 -7.16 -27.29
CA VAL A 249 -11.90 -8.38 -28.10
C VAL A 249 -11.45 -8.11 -29.54
N ASP A 250 -11.90 -6.99 -30.10
CA ASP A 250 -11.63 -6.61 -31.48
C ASP A 250 -10.32 -5.82 -31.61
N SER A 251 -9.64 -5.55 -30.48
CA SER A 251 -8.46 -4.68 -30.41
C SER A 251 -8.73 -3.32 -31.05
N GLU A 252 -9.92 -2.75 -30.82
CA GLU A 252 -10.36 -1.45 -31.34
C GLU A 252 -10.28 -0.36 -30.26
N VAL A 253 -10.65 -0.72 -29.01
CA VAL A 253 -10.72 0.19 -27.88
C VAL A 253 -9.67 -0.15 -26.84
N ILE A 254 -8.90 0.86 -26.44
CA ILE A 254 -8.00 0.77 -25.29
C ILE A 254 -8.83 1.02 -24.02
N LEU A 255 -9.00 -0.02 -23.22
CA LEU A 255 -9.72 -0.01 -21.94
C LEU A 255 -8.87 0.60 -20.82
N HIS A 256 -7.56 0.36 -20.88
CA HIS A 256 -6.58 0.88 -19.93
C HIS A 256 -5.23 1.03 -20.61
N HIS A 257 -4.46 2.05 -20.25
CA HIS A 257 -3.06 2.14 -20.63
C HIS A 257 -2.20 2.70 -19.49
N GLU A 258 -0.97 2.20 -19.40
CA GLU A 258 0.02 2.64 -18.44
C GLU A 258 1.42 2.65 -19.06
N TYR A 259 2.23 3.62 -18.64
CA TYR A 259 3.62 3.74 -19.08
C TYR A 259 4.54 3.06 -18.05
N PHE A 260 5.17 1.97 -18.44
CA PHE A 260 6.08 1.18 -17.61
C PHE A 260 7.54 1.51 -17.98
N LEU A 261 8.37 1.77 -16.96
CA LEU A 261 9.77 2.11 -17.16
C LEU A 261 10.66 1.13 -16.38
N LEU A 262 11.31 0.24 -17.13
CA LEU A 262 12.27 -0.72 -16.61
C LEU A 262 13.63 -0.05 -16.45
N LYS A 263 14.21 -0.06 -15.25
CA LYS A 263 15.54 0.52 -15.00
C LYS A 263 16.60 -0.56 -15.05
N ALA A 264 17.82 -0.18 -15.46
CA ALA A 264 18.95 -1.10 -15.57
C ALA A 264 19.21 -1.94 -14.30
N LYS A 265 19.01 -1.35 -13.12
CA LYS A 265 19.20 -2.00 -11.82
C LYS A 265 18.27 -3.19 -11.58
N TYR A 266 17.10 -3.19 -12.20
CA TYR A 266 16.02 -4.15 -11.96
C TYR A 266 15.79 -5.04 -13.18
N ALA A 267 16.72 -5.06 -14.13
CA ALA A 267 16.58 -5.77 -15.38
C ALA A 267 16.46 -7.30 -15.24
N GLN A 268 16.66 -7.86 -14.04
CA GLN A 268 16.51 -9.29 -13.76
C GLN A 268 15.37 -9.58 -12.77
N ASP A 269 14.73 -8.53 -12.25
CA ASP A 269 13.68 -8.65 -11.24
C ASP A 269 12.31 -8.72 -11.94
N GLU A 270 11.41 -9.52 -11.38
CA GLU A 270 10.01 -9.52 -11.81
C GLU A 270 9.31 -8.25 -11.30
N HIS A 271 8.44 -7.68 -12.13
CA HIS A 271 7.69 -6.47 -11.80
C HIS A 271 6.20 -6.76 -11.78
N LEU A 272 5.54 -6.45 -10.67
CA LEU A 272 4.09 -6.54 -10.55
C LEU A 272 3.45 -5.19 -10.86
N VAL A 273 2.53 -5.17 -11.82
CA VAL A 273 1.72 -4.00 -12.17
C VAL A 273 0.25 -4.34 -11.98
N THR A 274 -0.40 -3.65 -11.04
CA THR A 274 -1.82 -3.84 -10.73
C THR A 274 -2.67 -2.71 -11.29
N PHE A 275 -3.72 -3.06 -12.03
CA PHE A 275 -4.71 -2.11 -12.53
C PHE A 275 -6.09 -2.74 -12.64
N PHE A 276 -7.10 -1.92 -12.92
CA PHE A 276 -8.50 -2.34 -13.00
C PHE A 276 -9.05 -2.06 -14.40
N VAL A 277 -9.78 -3.01 -14.95
CA VAL A 277 -10.40 -2.90 -16.27
C VAL A 277 -11.91 -3.09 -16.19
N PRO A 278 -12.69 -2.33 -16.98
CA PRO A 278 -14.13 -2.50 -17.02
C PRO A 278 -14.53 -3.76 -17.81
N VAL A 279 -15.67 -4.33 -17.43
CA VAL A 279 -16.35 -5.39 -18.18
C VAL A 279 -17.73 -4.91 -18.55
N PHE A 280 -18.13 -5.19 -19.78
CA PHE A 280 -19.40 -4.77 -20.36
C PHE A 280 -20.30 -5.98 -20.61
N GLU A 281 -21.60 -5.71 -20.74
CA GLU A 281 -22.59 -6.69 -21.19
C GLU A 281 -22.88 -6.44 -22.69
N PRO A 282 -22.82 -7.44 -23.58
CA PRO A 282 -22.53 -8.86 -23.31
C PRO A 282 -21.06 -9.13 -22.93
N LEU A 283 -20.82 -10.13 -22.08
CA LEU A 283 -19.48 -10.52 -21.64
C LEU A 283 -18.60 -10.91 -22.85
N PRO A 284 -17.47 -10.22 -23.09
CA PRO A 284 -16.53 -10.59 -24.14
C PRO A 284 -15.87 -11.96 -23.91
N PRO A 285 -15.43 -12.67 -24.96
CA PRO A 285 -14.68 -13.93 -24.80
C PRO A 285 -13.29 -13.75 -24.19
N GLN A 286 -12.65 -12.61 -24.42
CA GLN A 286 -11.29 -12.32 -23.96
C GLN A 286 -10.95 -10.83 -24.10
N TYR A 287 -9.91 -10.38 -23.40
CA TYR A 287 -9.19 -9.14 -23.67
C TYR A 287 -7.76 -9.43 -24.11
N PHE A 288 -7.04 -8.41 -24.57
CA PHE A 288 -5.62 -8.50 -24.88
C PHE A 288 -4.82 -7.52 -24.02
N ILE A 289 -3.77 -8.02 -23.37
CA ILE A 289 -2.75 -7.17 -22.76
C ILE A 289 -1.58 -7.12 -23.73
N ARG A 290 -1.27 -5.93 -24.22
CA ARG A 290 -0.19 -5.68 -25.15
C ARG A 290 0.88 -4.82 -24.49
N VAL A 291 2.11 -5.33 -24.45
CA VAL A 291 3.27 -4.60 -23.93
C VAL A 291 4.23 -4.33 -25.06
N VAL A 292 4.38 -3.05 -25.41
CA VAL A 292 5.20 -2.61 -26.55
C VAL A 292 6.30 -1.68 -26.07
N SER A 293 7.53 -1.84 -26.56
CA SER A 293 8.57 -0.85 -26.29
C SER A 293 8.18 0.51 -26.86
N ASP A 294 8.54 1.60 -26.21
CA ASP A 294 8.32 2.95 -26.76
C ASP A 294 9.30 3.27 -27.91
N ARG A 295 10.50 2.67 -27.91
CA ARG A 295 11.57 3.02 -28.86
C ARG A 295 12.02 1.87 -29.75
N TRP A 296 11.89 0.62 -29.31
CA TRP A 296 12.30 -0.53 -30.10
C TRP A 296 11.21 -0.92 -31.09
N LEU A 297 11.59 -1.03 -32.36
CA LEU A 297 10.73 -1.50 -33.44
C LEU A 297 10.64 -3.03 -33.38
N SER A 298 9.45 -3.57 -33.61
CA SER A 298 9.18 -5.02 -33.54
C SER A 298 9.47 -5.64 -32.16
N CYS A 299 9.41 -4.85 -31.10
CA CYS A 299 9.53 -5.30 -29.71
C CYS A 299 8.15 -5.18 -29.05
N GLU A 300 7.43 -6.30 -29.02
CA GLU A 300 6.06 -6.40 -28.56
C GLU A 300 5.78 -7.80 -28.01
N THR A 301 5.09 -7.86 -26.87
CA THR A 301 4.52 -9.09 -26.34
C THR A 301 3.02 -8.88 -26.17
N GLN A 302 2.21 -9.80 -26.71
CA GLN A 302 0.76 -9.81 -26.56
C GLN A 302 0.30 -11.04 -25.78
N LEU A 303 -0.50 -10.81 -24.75
CA LEU A 303 -1.05 -11.84 -23.86
C LEU A 303 -2.58 -11.83 -23.95
N PRO A 304 -3.21 -12.88 -24.52
CA PRO A 304 -4.67 -13.02 -24.51
C PRO A 304 -5.16 -13.40 -23.10
N VAL A 305 -6.13 -12.64 -22.60
CA VAL A 305 -6.77 -12.85 -21.29
C VAL A 305 -8.16 -13.43 -21.52
N SER A 306 -8.27 -14.76 -21.45
CA SER A 306 -9.51 -15.49 -21.74
C SER A 306 -10.54 -15.36 -20.60
N PHE A 307 -11.80 -15.11 -20.95
CA PHE A 307 -12.93 -15.05 -20.02
C PHE A 307 -13.85 -16.28 -20.12
N ARG A 308 -13.44 -17.34 -20.84
CA ARG A 308 -14.27 -18.55 -21.04
C ARG A 308 -14.73 -19.21 -19.74
N HIS A 309 -13.91 -19.15 -18.70
CA HIS A 309 -14.22 -19.71 -17.38
C HIS A 309 -14.47 -18.62 -16.33
N LEU A 310 -14.64 -17.36 -16.77
CA LEU A 310 -14.86 -16.23 -15.87
C LEU A 310 -16.27 -16.28 -15.30
N ILE A 311 -16.37 -16.43 -14.00
CA ILE A 311 -17.59 -16.30 -13.21
C ILE A 311 -17.59 -14.91 -12.60
N LEU A 312 -18.46 -14.06 -13.13
CA LEU A 312 -18.67 -12.73 -12.54
C LEU A 312 -19.50 -12.83 -11.25
N PRO A 313 -19.23 -11.98 -10.25
CA PRO A 313 -20.02 -11.90 -9.03
C PRO A 313 -21.49 -11.59 -9.32
N GLU A 314 -22.36 -11.99 -8.40
CA GLU A 314 -23.76 -11.58 -8.42
C GLU A 314 -23.87 -10.04 -8.41
N LYS A 315 -24.93 -9.53 -9.03
CA LYS A 315 -25.24 -8.09 -8.94
C LYS A 315 -25.66 -7.79 -7.51
N TYR A 316 -24.96 -6.85 -6.87
CA TYR A 316 -25.24 -6.50 -5.48
C TYR A 316 -26.65 -5.91 -5.30
N PRO A 317 -27.32 -6.19 -4.16
CA PRO A 317 -28.63 -5.63 -3.86
C PRO A 317 -28.56 -4.11 -3.66
N PRO A 318 -29.66 -3.38 -3.89
CA PRO A 318 -29.69 -1.96 -3.60
C PRO A 318 -29.46 -1.71 -2.09
N PRO A 319 -28.82 -0.58 -1.73
CA PRO A 319 -28.65 -0.18 -0.34
C PRO A 319 -29.99 0.09 0.34
N THR A 320 -30.00 0.01 1.67
CA THR A 320 -31.14 0.41 2.51
C THR A 320 -31.44 1.89 2.27
N GLU A 321 -32.68 2.20 1.91
CA GLU A 321 -33.11 3.59 1.75
C GLU A 321 -33.08 4.32 3.09
N LEU A 322 -32.64 5.58 3.05
CA LEU A 322 -32.74 6.48 4.19
C LEU A 322 -34.19 6.95 4.31
N LEU A 323 -34.85 6.58 5.40
CA LEU A 323 -36.21 6.98 5.67
C LEU A 323 -36.23 8.45 6.14
N ASP A 324 -37.21 9.21 5.65
CA ASP A 324 -37.47 10.56 6.13
C ASP A 324 -38.19 10.50 7.49
N LEU A 325 -37.39 10.28 8.54
CA LEU A 325 -37.85 10.19 9.91
C LEU A 325 -37.71 11.54 10.60
N GLN A 326 -38.62 11.84 11.52
CA GLN A 326 -38.47 12.99 12.42
C GLN A 326 -37.14 12.84 13.19
N PRO A 327 -36.22 13.83 13.13
CA PRO A 327 -34.94 13.74 13.80
C PRO A 327 -35.10 13.42 15.29
N LEU A 328 -34.42 12.38 15.75
CA LEU A 328 -34.59 11.88 17.11
C LEU A 328 -33.92 12.82 18.12
N PRO A 329 -34.66 13.35 19.11
CA PRO A 329 -34.05 14.16 20.17
C PRO A 329 -33.25 13.28 21.13
N VAL A 330 -32.25 13.86 21.80
CA VAL A 330 -31.43 13.17 22.81
C VAL A 330 -32.28 12.58 23.95
N SER A 331 -33.42 13.21 24.27
CA SER A 331 -34.39 12.74 25.27
C SER A 331 -35.04 11.38 24.96
N ALA A 332 -34.81 10.82 23.76
CA ALA A 332 -35.25 9.47 23.43
C ALA A 332 -34.52 8.38 24.22
N LEU A 333 -33.36 8.68 24.83
CA LEU A 333 -32.60 7.75 25.66
C LEU A 333 -33.30 7.40 26.98
N ARG A 334 -34.17 8.30 27.50
CA ARG A 334 -34.96 8.14 28.73
C ARG A 334 -34.13 7.89 29.99
N ASN A 335 -32.86 8.32 29.98
CA ASN A 335 -31.96 8.25 31.12
C ASN A 335 -31.16 9.55 31.16
N SER A 336 -31.41 10.36 32.18
CA SER A 336 -30.81 11.69 32.33
C SER A 336 -29.29 11.65 32.39
N ALA A 337 -28.68 10.58 32.91
CA ALA A 337 -27.23 10.43 32.94
C ALA A 337 -26.66 10.20 31.53
N PHE A 338 -27.39 9.50 30.66
CA PHE A 338 -26.98 9.28 29.28
C PHE A 338 -27.22 10.51 28.41
N GLU A 339 -28.33 11.22 28.64
CA GLU A 339 -28.68 12.46 27.95
C GLU A 339 -27.61 13.54 28.21
N GLY A 340 -27.09 13.62 29.45
CA GLY A 340 -26.00 14.52 29.83
C GLY A 340 -24.67 14.30 29.10
N LEU A 341 -24.51 13.19 28.35
CA LEU A 341 -23.33 12.97 27.50
C LEU A 341 -23.42 13.70 26.15
N TYR A 342 -24.64 13.95 25.66
CA TYR A 342 -24.89 14.40 24.28
C TYR A 342 -25.60 15.76 24.17
N GLN A 343 -26.43 16.12 25.16
CA GLN A 343 -27.31 17.30 25.08
C GLN A 343 -26.57 18.62 24.76
N ASP A 344 -25.33 18.77 25.24
CA ASP A 344 -24.52 19.98 25.03
C ASP A 344 -23.69 19.92 23.72
N LYS A 345 -23.63 18.75 23.07
CA LYS A 345 -22.90 18.53 21.81
C LYS A 345 -23.78 18.73 20.58
N PHE A 346 -25.00 18.18 20.61
CA PHE A 346 -25.96 18.32 19.53
C PHE A 346 -27.40 18.10 20.04
N PRO A 347 -28.40 18.79 19.46
CA PRO A 347 -29.80 18.69 19.90
C PRO A 347 -30.52 17.43 19.38
N PHE A 348 -30.16 16.97 18.18
CA PHE A 348 -30.79 15.85 17.48
C PHE A 348 -29.75 14.89 16.94
N PHE A 349 -30.07 13.61 16.96
CA PHE A 349 -29.30 12.61 16.22
C PHE A 349 -29.51 12.78 14.71
N ASN A 350 -28.50 12.44 13.93
CA ASN A 350 -28.60 12.53 12.47
C ASN A 350 -29.59 11.48 11.92
N PRO A 351 -30.00 11.57 10.64
CA PRO A 351 -31.00 10.65 10.07
C PRO A 351 -30.62 9.17 10.15
N ILE A 352 -29.34 8.85 9.97
CA ILE A 352 -28.80 7.48 10.05
C ILE A 352 -28.95 6.95 11.47
N GLN A 353 -28.47 7.72 12.45
CA GLN A 353 -28.57 7.40 13.87
C GLN A 353 -30.03 7.25 14.30
N THR A 354 -30.93 8.12 13.82
CA THR A 354 -32.37 8.07 14.08
C THR A 354 -33.00 6.78 13.56
N GLN A 355 -32.72 6.40 12.30
CA GLN A 355 -33.26 5.19 11.69
C GLN A 355 -32.74 3.90 12.37
N VAL A 356 -31.48 3.91 12.80
CA VAL A 356 -30.82 2.76 13.42
C VAL A 356 -31.14 2.65 14.92
N PHE A 357 -31.52 3.75 15.58
CA PHE A 357 -31.68 3.85 17.04
C PHE A 357 -32.56 2.76 17.64
N ASN A 358 -33.75 2.52 17.08
CA ASN A 358 -34.68 1.55 17.67
C ASN A 358 -34.11 0.13 17.69
N THR A 359 -33.45 -0.30 16.61
CA THR A 359 -32.85 -1.63 16.56
C THR A 359 -31.62 -1.71 17.46
N VAL A 360 -30.78 -0.68 17.51
CA VAL A 360 -29.55 -0.76 18.31
C VAL A 360 -29.81 -0.56 19.81
N TYR A 361 -30.64 0.40 20.19
CA TYR A 361 -30.88 0.77 21.59
C TYR A 361 -32.05 0.02 22.23
N ASN A 362 -33.13 -0.24 21.50
CA ASN A 362 -34.35 -0.85 22.05
C ASN A 362 -34.44 -2.38 21.81
N SER A 363 -33.69 -2.96 20.88
CA SER A 363 -33.58 -4.43 20.68
C SER A 363 -32.19 -4.98 21.03
N ASP A 364 -32.09 -6.32 21.11
CA ASP A 364 -30.86 -7.06 21.43
C ASP A 364 -30.26 -7.81 20.22
N ASP A 365 -30.81 -7.62 19.04
CA ASP A 365 -30.34 -8.32 17.84
C ASP A 365 -28.92 -7.87 17.47
N ASN A 366 -28.20 -8.74 16.75
CA ASN A 366 -26.98 -8.35 16.07
C ASN A 366 -27.30 -7.33 14.97
N VAL A 367 -26.51 -6.27 14.88
CA VAL A 367 -26.77 -5.17 13.95
C VAL A 367 -25.55 -4.92 13.07
N PHE A 368 -25.80 -4.72 11.77
CA PHE A 368 -24.82 -4.19 10.84
C PHE A 368 -25.20 -2.76 10.44
N VAL A 369 -24.25 -1.84 10.50
CA VAL A 369 -24.40 -0.44 10.05
C VAL A 369 -23.29 -0.09 9.08
N GLY A 370 -23.58 -0.20 7.79
CA GLY A 370 -22.75 0.28 6.69
C GLY A 370 -23.12 1.72 6.33
N ALA A 371 -22.26 2.68 6.63
CA ALA A 371 -22.46 4.08 6.27
C ALA A 371 -21.10 4.75 5.99
N PRO A 372 -21.02 5.71 5.06
CA PRO A 372 -19.75 6.33 4.71
C PRO A 372 -19.10 7.00 5.92
N THR A 373 -17.76 7.06 5.93
CA THR A 373 -17.00 7.73 7.00
C THR A 373 -17.48 9.17 7.17
N GLY A 374 -17.72 9.56 8.42
CA GLY A 374 -18.34 10.85 8.78
C GLY A 374 -19.84 10.78 9.11
N SER A 375 -20.48 9.62 8.95
CA SER A 375 -21.90 9.43 9.30
C SER A 375 -22.21 9.26 10.80
N GLY A 376 -21.20 9.33 11.66
CA GLY A 376 -21.37 9.23 13.12
C GLY A 376 -21.67 7.81 13.63
N LYS A 377 -21.11 6.79 12.97
CA LYS A 377 -21.26 5.36 13.33
C LYS A 377 -20.83 5.05 14.76
N THR A 378 -19.83 5.77 15.28
CA THR A 378 -19.34 5.61 16.67
C THR A 378 -20.46 5.82 17.70
N ILE A 379 -21.39 6.74 17.45
CA ILE A 379 -22.56 6.94 18.34
C ILE A 379 -23.53 5.75 18.27
N CYS A 380 -23.63 5.08 17.11
CA CYS A 380 -24.38 3.83 17.01
C CYS A 380 -23.74 2.72 17.87
N ALA A 381 -22.41 2.62 17.92
CA ALA A 381 -21.75 1.75 18.90
C ALA A 381 -22.07 2.16 20.34
N GLU A 382 -22.06 3.46 20.63
CA GLU A 382 -22.40 3.99 21.96
C GLU A 382 -23.84 3.63 22.36
N PHE A 383 -24.82 3.63 21.45
CA PHE A 383 -26.17 3.15 21.75
C PHE A 383 -26.19 1.69 22.23
N ALA A 384 -25.41 0.82 21.60
CA ALA A 384 -25.31 -0.58 22.02
C ALA A 384 -24.67 -0.71 23.41
N ILE A 385 -23.65 0.10 23.70
CA ILE A 385 -23.00 0.16 25.03
C ILE A 385 -24.00 0.63 26.08
N LEU A 386 -24.73 1.71 25.82
CA LEU A 386 -25.72 2.23 26.76
C LEU A 386 -26.82 1.21 27.04
N ARG A 387 -27.29 0.47 26.02
CA ARG A 387 -28.23 -0.64 26.23
C ARG A 387 -27.63 -1.73 27.12
N MET A 388 -26.40 -2.15 26.87
CA MET A 388 -25.71 -3.15 27.71
C MET A 388 -25.64 -2.68 29.17
N LEU A 389 -25.31 -1.40 29.40
CA LEU A 389 -25.23 -0.82 30.74
C LEU A 389 -26.60 -0.75 31.46
N LEU A 390 -27.70 -0.62 30.72
CA LEU A 390 -29.05 -0.71 31.28
C LEU A 390 -29.41 -2.13 31.71
N GLN A 391 -28.97 -3.14 30.96
CA GLN A 391 -29.24 -4.54 31.27
C GLN A 391 -28.39 -5.06 32.42
N ASN A 392 -27.11 -4.71 32.44
CA ASN A 392 -26.18 -5.12 33.47
C ASN A 392 -25.14 -4.01 33.71
N SER A 393 -25.11 -3.48 34.93
CA SER A 393 -24.15 -2.44 35.32
C SER A 393 -22.70 -2.90 35.26
N GLU A 394 -22.45 -4.21 35.41
CA GLU A 394 -21.15 -4.87 35.27
C GLU A 394 -20.99 -5.56 33.90
N GLY A 395 -21.87 -5.23 32.95
CA GLY A 395 -21.80 -5.73 31.58
C GLY A 395 -20.45 -5.41 30.96
N ARG A 396 -19.95 -6.34 30.13
CA ARG A 396 -18.66 -6.23 29.47
C ARG A 396 -18.81 -6.07 27.97
N CYS A 397 -18.29 -4.95 27.46
CA CYS A 397 -18.19 -4.62 26.05
C CYS A 397 -16.73 -4.73 25.59
N VAL A 398 -16.51 -5.38 24.46
CA VAL A 398 -15.25 -5.35 23.74
C VAL A 398 -15.47 -4.60 22.44
N TYR A 399 -14.69 -3.56 22.21
CA TYR A 399 -14.70 -2.74 21.01
C TYR A 399 -13.40 -2.94 20.25
N ILE A 400 -13.53 -3.37 19.00
CA ILE A 400 -12.41 -3.62 18.10
C ILE A 400 -12.38 -2.54 17.03
N THR A 401 -11.21 -1.96 16.80
CA THR A 401 -10.91 -1.19 15.59
C THR A 401 -9.58 -1.67 14.99
N PRO A 402 -9.47 -1.82 13.66
CA PRO A 402 -8.25 -2.33 13.02
C PRO A 402 -7.02 -1.44 13.18
N MET A 403 -7.21 -0.14 13.41
CA MET A 403 -6.13 0.84 13.45
C MET A 403 -5.83 1.26 14.89
N GLU A 404 -4.59 1.09 15.34
CA GLU A 404 -4.17 1.47 16.70
C GLU A 404 -4.42 2.96 16.98
N ALA A 405 -4.15 3.83 16.01
CA ALA A 405 -4.37 5.27 16.17
C ALA A 405 -5.87 5.62 16.38
N LEU A 406 -6.78 4.86 15.75
CA LEU A 406 -8.22 5.01 15.96
C LEU A 406 -8.61 4.48 17.35
N ALA A 407 -7.99 3.40 17.81
CA ALA A 407 -8.20 2.84 19.14
C ALA A 407 -7.85 3.85 20.24
N GLU A 408 -6.71 4.55 20.10
CA GLU A 408 -6.31 5.63 21.01
C GLU A 408 -7.29 6.80 20.97
N GLN A 409 -7.75 7.21 19.79
CA GLN A 409 -8.71 8.30 19.64
C GLN A 409 -10.05 7.97 20.33
N VAL A 410 -10.59 6.76 20.09
CA VAL A 410 -11.82 6.30 20.73
C VAL A 410 -11.63 6.17 22.23
N PHE A 411 -10.46 5.68 22.69
CA PHE A 411 -10.15 5.59 24.12
C PHE A 411 -10.21 6.95 24.81
N MET A 412 -9.64 8.00 24.21
CA MET A 412 -9.70 9.35 24.79
C MET A 412 -11.15 9.86 24.93
N ASP A 413 -11.98 9.72 23.89
CA ASP A 413 -13.38 10.18 23.93
C ASP A 413 -14.22 9.34 24.90
N TRP A 414 -14.05 8.02 24.90
CA TRP A 414 -14.83 7.12 25.75
C TRP A 414 -14.40 7.14 27.20
N TYR A 415 -13.13 7.42 27.48
CA TYR A 415 -12.66 7.66 28.85
C TYR A 415 -13.42 8.84 29.47
N GLU A 416 -13.50 9.98 28.77
CA GLU A 416 -14.26 11.14 29.26
C GLU A 416 -15.76 10.82 29.38
N LYS A 417 -16.36 10.23 28.33
CA LYS A 417 -17.81 9.94 28.31
C LYS A 417 -18.25 8.90 29.34
N PHE A 418 -17.58 7.75 29.41
CA PHE A 418 -18.06 6.62 30.21
C PHE A 418 -17.37 6.52 31.57
N GLN A 419 -16.07 6.81 31.66
CA GLN A 419 -15.36 6.67 32.93
C GLN A 419 -15.56 7.89 33.83
N GLU A 420 -15.41 9.11 33.32
CA GLU A 420 -15.56 10.31 34.16
C GLU A 420 -17.03 10.61 34.49
N ARG A 421 -17.94 10.50 33.50
CA ARG A 421 -19.36 10.89 33.70
C ARG A 421 -20.27 9.74 34.18
N LEU A 422 -20.04 8.50 33.73
CA LEU A 422 -20.86 7.33 34.11
C LEU A 422 -20.19 6.38 35.10
N ASN A 423 -18.94 6.65 35.50
CA ASN A 423 -18.15 5.82 36.41
C ASN A 423 -18.03 4.35 35.95
N LYS A 424 -17.96 4.12 34.63
CA LYS A 424 -17.73 2.79 34.03
C LYS A 424 -16.29 2.69 33.57
N LYS A 425 -15.59 1.61 33.95
CA LYS A 425 -14.16 1.49 33.70
C LYS A 425 -13.90 1.24 32.21
N VAL A 426 -13.13 2.14 31.60
CA VAL A 426 -12.70 2.06 30.20
C VAL A 426 -11.21 1.73 30.18
N VAL A 427 -10.83 0.70 29.41
CA VAL A 427 -9.45 0.24 29.30
C VAL A 427 -9.05 0.07 27.84
N LEU A 428 -7.79 0.36 27.53
CA LEU A 428 -7.15 0.12 26.23
C LEU A 428 -6.11 -1.00 26.41
N LEU A 429 -6.14 -2.02 25.55
CA LEU A 429 -5.17 -3.11 25.60
C LEU A 429 -3.80 -2.67 25.09
N THR A 430 -2.73 -3.17 25.72
CA THR A 430 -1.35 -2.78 25.44
C THR A 430 -0.61 -3.77 24.53
N GLY A 431 -1.09 -5.01 24.42
CA GLY A 431 -0.43 -6.10 23.68
C GLY A 431 0.43 -7.02 24.55
N GLU A 432 0.59 -6.69 25.84
CA GLU A 432 1.21 -7.58 26.81
C GLU A 432 0.14 -8.46 27.47
N THR A 433 0.21 -9.77 27.22
CA THR A 433 -0.83 -10.74 27.63
C THR A 433 -1.15 -10.69 29.13
N SER A 434 -0.14 -10.52 29.99
CA SER A 434 -0.32 -10.58 31.44
C SER A 434 -1.03 -9.35 32.01
N THR A 435 -0.75 -8.16 31.47
CA THR A 435 -1.44 -6.91 31.81
C THR A 435 -2.82 -6.86 31.18
N ASP A 436 -2.96 -7.29 29.92
CA ASP A 436 -4.23 -7.26 29.20
C ASP A 436 -5.28 -8.16 29.85
N LEU A 437 -4.88 -9.32 30.39
CA LEU A 437 -5.78 -10.17 31.20
C LEU A 437 -6.30 -9.46 32.45
N LYS A 438 -5.46 -8.64 33.11
CA LYS A 438 -5.85 -7.86 34.28
C LYS A 438 -6.74 -6.68 33.90
N LEU A 439 -6.46 -6.03 32.77
CA LEU A 439 -7.29 -4.93 32.25
C LEU A 439 -8.68 -5.43 31.86
N LEU A 440 -8.76 -6.55 31.11
CA LEU A 440 -10.01 -7.19 30.72
C LEU A 440 -10.87 -7.56 31.94
N GLY A 441 -10.25 -8.06 33.01
CA GLY A 441 -10.97 -8.41 34.25
C GLY A 441 -11.62 -7.22 34.96
N LYS A 442 -11.07 -6.02 34.81
CA LYS A 442 -11.49 -4.79 35.50
C LYS A 442 -12.39 -3.88 34.66
N GLY A 443 -12.26 -3.92 33.33
CA GLY A 443 -12.96 -3.03 32.41
C GLY A 443 -14.42 -3.43 32.17
N ASN A 444 -15.29 -2.44 32.08
CA ASN A 444 -16.62 -2.57 31.48
C ASN A 444 -16.55 -2.40 29.96
N ILE A 445 -15.69 -1.49 29.47
CA ILE A 445 -15.46 -1.23 28.05
C ILE A 445 -13.98 -1.48 27.75
N ILE A 446 -13.70 -2.44 26.87
CA ILE A 446 -12.35 -2.84 26.49
C ILE A 446 -12.14 -2.46 25.03
N ILE A 447 -11.23 -1.52 24.79
CA ILE A 447 -10.84 -1.10 23.45
C ILE A 447 -9.58 -1.88 23.07
N SER A 448 -9.57 -2.46 21.86
CA SER A 448 -8.46 -3.26 21.37
C SER A 448 -8.33 -3.17 19.85
N THR A 449 -7.14 -3.50 19.36
CA THR A 449 -6.90 -3.87 17.96
C THR A 449 -7.07 -5.38 17.75
N PRO A 450 -7.21 -5.85 16.49
CA PRO A 450 -7.46 -7.26 16.19
C PRO A 450 -6.38 -8.19 16.71
N GLU A 451 -5.11 -7.85 16.51
CA GLU A 451 -3.94 -8.66 16.92
C GLU A 451 -3.89 -8.85 18.44
N LYS A 452 -4.07 -7.76 19.20
CA LYS A 452 -4.11 -7.77 20.67
C LYS A 452 -5.27 -8.62 21.20
N TRP A 453 -6.42 -8.58 20.52
CA TRP A 453 -7.56 -9.40 20.90
C TRP A 453 -7.40 -10.87 20.46
N ASP A 454 -6.74 -11.15 19.34
CA ASP A 454 -6.49 -12.51 18.84
C ASP A 454 -5.63 -13.30 19.84
N ILE A 455 -4.47 -12.78 20.23
CA ILE A 455 -3.60 -13.42 21.25
C ILE A 455 -4.32 -13.66 22.58
N LEU A 456 -5.25 -12.77 22.95
CA LEU A 456 -6.04 -12.90 24.17
C LEU A 456 -7.18 -13.92 24.04
N SER A 457 -7.82 -13.99 22.87
CA SER A 457 -9.01 -14.82 22.65
C SER A 457 -8.69 -16.22 22.14
N ARG A 458 -7.50 -16.51 21.61
CA ARG A 458 -7.08 -17.90 21.25
C ARG A 458 -7.33 -18.89 22.39
N ARG A 459 -6.96 -18.51 23.61
CA ARG A 459 -7.14 -19.31 24.84
C ARG A 459 -8.47 -19.08 25.56
N TRP A 460 -9.53 -18.76 24.83
CA TRP A 460 -10.83 -18.41 25.41
C TRP A 460 -11.42 -19.51 26.29
N LYS A 461 -11.18 -20.79 25.99
CA LYS A 461 -11.67 -21.94 26.80
C LYS A 461 -11.18 -21.86 28.26
N GLN A 462 -9.95 -21.40 28.49
CA GLN A 462 -9.36 -21.25 29.83
C GLN A 462 -9.69 -19.89 30.46
N ARG A 463 -10.07 -18.89 29.65
CA ARG A 463 -10.20 -17.49 30.05
C ARG A 463 -11.69 -17.11 30.18
N LYS A 464 -12.26 -17.28 31.37
CA LYS A 464 -13.66 -16.89 31.69
C LYS A 464 -13.99 -15.44 31.34
N ASN A 465 -13.01 -14.54 31.46
CA ASN A 465 -13.19 -13.13 31.14
C ASN A 465 -13.51 -12.86 29.66
N VAL A 466 -13.09 -13.75 28.75
CA VAL A 466 -13.39 -13.70 27.31
C VAL A 466 -14.79 -14.26 27.05
N GLN A 467 -15.16 -15.36 27.71
CA GLN A 467 -16.48 -15.98 27.60
C GLN A 467 -17.61 -15.08 28.12
N ASN A 468 -17.33 -14.29 29.17
CA ASN A 468 -18.34 -13.47 29.84
C ASN A 468 -18.62 -12.11 29.16
N VAL A 469 -18.14 -11.87 27.93
CA VAL A 469 -18.44 -10.66 27.16
C VAL A 469 -19.93 -10.62 26.78
N ASN A 470 -20.58 -9.48 26.98
CA ASN A 470 -21.99 -9.27 26.66
C ASN A 470 -22.18 -8.66 25.26
N LEU A 471 -21.29 -7.75 24.89
CA LEU A 471 -21.36 -6.97 23.66
C LEU A 471 -20.00 -6.96 22.97
N PHE A 472 -19.98 -7.32 21.70
CA PHE A 472 -18.80 -7.28 20.85
C PHE A 472 -19.06 -6.31 19.70
N ILE A 473 -18.32 -5.21 19.68
CA ILE A 473 -18.44 -4.17 18.66
C ILE A 473 -17.22 -4.23 17.77
N VAL A 474 -17.45 -4.20 16.47
CA VAL A 474 -16.39 -4.20 15.46
C VAL A 474 -16.58 -2.97 14.60
N ASP A 475 -15.66 -2.02 14.69
CA ASP A 475 -15.67 -0.82 13.87
C ASP A 475 -14.80 -0.99 12.62
N GLU A 476 -15.20 -0.30 11.56
CA GLU A 476 -14.59 -0.36 10.24
C GLU A 476 -14.34 -1.78 9.69
N VAL A 477 -15.35 -2.65 9.79
CA VAL A 477 -15.31 -4.06 9.33
C VAL A 477 -14.91 -4.20 7.86
N HIS A 478 -15.16 -3.21 7.01
CA HIS A 478 -14.70 -3.20 5.62
C HIS A 478 -13.18 -3.35 5.44
N LEU A 479 -12.38 -3.11 6.49
CA LEU A 479 -10.93 -3.34 6.50
C LEU A 479 -10.54 -4.84 6.50
N ILE A 480 -11.50 -5.77 6.53
CA ILE A 480 -11.26 -7.20 6.27
C ILE A 480 -10.58 -7.44 4.92
N GLY A 481 -10.86 -6.61 3.91
CA GLY A 481 -10.21 -6.72 2.60
C GLY A 481 -8.83 -6.06 2.50
N GLY A 482 -8.19 -5.74 3.62
CA GLY A 482 -6.81 -5.24 3.68
C GLY A 482 -5.85 -6.25 4.28
N GLU A 483 -4.55 -5.95 4.29
CA GLU A 483 -3.45 -6.84 4.75
C GLU A 483 -3.67 -7.43 6.15
N ASN A 484 -4.06 -6.62 7.14
CA ASN A 484 -4.33 -7.10 8.52
C ASN A 484 -5.78 -7.58 8.72
N GLY A 485 -6.54 -7.68 7.63
CA GLY A 485 -7.94 -8.10 7.60
C GLY A 485 -8.21 -9.54 8.01
N PRO A 486 -7.37 -10.54 7.66
CA PRO A 486 -7.56 -11.94 8.07
C PRO A 486 -7.67 -12.10 9.59
N VAL A 487 -6.86 -11.37 10.36
CA VAL A 487 -6.89 -11.41 11.83
C VAL A 487 -8.23 -10.88 12.36
N LEU A 488 -8.73 -9.78 11.79
CA LEU A 488 -10.04 -9.21 12.13
C LEU A 488 -11.17 -10.21 11.83
N GLU A 489 -11.13 -10.86 10.67
CA GLU A 489 -12.09 -11.89 10.29
C GLU A 489 -12.08 -13.06 11.27
N VAL A 490 -10.90 -13.56 11.64
CA VAL A 490 -10.77 -14.70 12.54
C VAL A 490 -11.30 -14.40 13.93
N ILE A 491 -11.00 -13.23 14.50
CA ILE A 491 -11.54 -12.90 15.83
C ILE A 491 -13.06 -12.74 15.82
N CYS A 492 -13.64 -12.20 14.75
CA CYS A 492 -15.09 -12.07 14.64
C CYS A 492 -15.75 -13.44 14.50
N SER A 493 -15.18 -14.32 13.68
CA SER A 493 -15.62 -15.70 13.51
C SER A 493 -15.51 -16.48 14.82
N ARG A 494 -14.40 -16.32 15.55
CA ARG A 494 -14.20 -16.91 16.88
C ARG A 494 -15.22 -16.39 17.89
N MET A 495 -15.54 -15.10 17.91
CA MET A 495 -16.55 -14.56 18.83
C MET A 495 -17.94 -15.14 18.56
N ARG A 496 -18.31 -15.39 17.30
CA ARG A 496 -19.53 -16.13 16.97
C ARG A 496 -19.49 -17.58 17.43
N TYR A 497 -18.36 -18.26 17.20
CA TYR A 497 -18.16 -19.63 17.65
C TYR A 497 -18.29 -19.72 19.18
N ILE A 498 -17.63 -18.84 19.93
CA ILE A 498 -17.76 -18.74 21.39
C ILE A 498 -19.21 -18.52 21.79
N SER A 499 -19.91 -17.57 21.17
CA SER A 499 -21.32 -17.31 21.45
C SER A 499 -22.22 -18.52 21.20
N SER A 500 -21.86 -19.40 20.24
CA SER A 500 -22.58 -20.64 19.97
C SER A 500 -22.31 -21.72 21.02
N GLN A 501 -21.13 -21.71 21.65
CA GLN A 501 -20.70 -22.74 22.62
C GLN A 501 -21.13 -22.42 24.06
N ILE A 502 -21.22 -21.13 24.44
CA ILE A 502 -21.51 -20.73 25.83
C ILE A 502 -23.01 -20.67 26.17
N GLU A 503 -23.89 -21.07 25.24
CA GLU A 503 -25.37 -21.00 25.34
C GLU A 503 -25.96 -19.63 25.73
N ARG A 504 -25.13 -18.58 25.73
CA ARG A 504 -25.51 -17.18 25.96
C ARG A 504 -25.16 -16.36 24.72
N PRO A 505 -26.11 -15.63 24.13
CA PRO A 505 -25.80 -14.79 22.98
C PRO A 505 -24.83 -13.66 23.39
N ILE A 506 -23.73 -13.54 22.65
CA ILE A 506 -22.89 -12.35 22.65
C ILE A 506 -23.42 -11.47 21.53
N ARG A 507 -23.97 -10.30 21.88
CA ARG A 507 -24.49 -9.37 20.88
C ARG A 507 -23.33 -8.82 20.05
N ILE A 508 -23.44 -8.88 18.73
CA ILE A 508 -22.43 -8.35 17.79
C ILE A 508 -22.99 -7.11 17.10
N VAL A 509 -22.26 -5.99 17.18
CA VAL A 509 -22.56 -4.76 16.44
C VAL A 509 -21.40 -4.45 15.51
N ALA A 510 -21.66 -4.54 14.21
CA ALA A 510 -20.68 -4.33 13.17
C ALA A 510 -20.91 -2.97 12.50
N LEU A 511 -19.89 -2.13 12.51
CA LEU A 511 -19.89 -0.84 11.85
C LEU A 511 -18.92 -0.89 10.68
N SER A 512 -19.31 -0.29 9.57
CA SER A 512 -18.54 -0.35 8.34
C SER A 512 -18.77 0.89 7.49
N SER A 513 -17.90 1.13 6.51
CA SER A 513 -18.24 1.98 5.37
C SER A 513 -19.41 1.37 4.57
N SER A 514 -19.92 2.11 3.60
CA SER A 514 -20.93 1.60 2.66
C SER A 514 -20.38 0.41 1.87
N LEU A 515 -21.02 -0.75 1.97
CA LEU A 515 -20.59 -1.98 1.32
C LEU A 515 -21.54 -2.41 0.20
N SER A 516 -21.03 -2.96 -0.89
CA SER A 516 -21.89 -3.55 -1.93
C SER A 516 -22.40 -4.93 -1.50
N ASN A 517 -21.55 -5.72 -0.86
CA ASN A 517 -21.84 -7.07 -0.37
C ASN A 517 -22.12 -7.12 1.14
N ALA A 518 -22.73 -6.07 1.70
CA ALA A 518 -23.11 -5.99 3.12
C ALA A 518 -23.95 -7.19 3.60
N LYS A 519 -24.74 -7.78 2.71
CA LYS A 519 -25.56 -8.97 2.98
C LYS A 519 -24.70 -10.15 3.47
N ASP A 520 -23.52 -10.33 2.89
CA ASP A 520 -22.65 -11.45 3.23
C ASP A 520 -21.98 -11.22 4.58
N VAL A 521 -21.57 -9.99 4.87
CA VAL A 521 -21.03 -9.60 6.18
C VAL A 521 -22.11 -9.75 7.26
N ALA A 522 -23.33 -9.28 6.98
CA ALA A 522 -24.47 -9.43 7.89
C ALA A 522 -24.79 -10.91 8.16
N HIS A 523 -24.86 -11.74 7.11
CA HIS A 523 -25.12 -13.17 7.25
C HIS A 523 -23.98 -13.90 7.98
N TRP A 524 -22.73 -13.52 7.71
CA TRP A 524 -21.56 -14.00 8.44
C TRP A 524 -21.57 -13.57 9.91
N LEU A 525 -22.09 -12.40 10.27
CA LEU A 525 -22.16 -11.93 11.67
C LEU A 525 -23.46 -12.31 12.39
N GLY A 526 -24.36 -13.01 11.71
CA GLY A 526 -25.66 -13.41 12.26
C GLY A 526 -26.63 -12.23 12.44
N CYS A 527 -26.49 -11.16 11.65
CA CYS A 527 -27.44 -10.05 11.60
C CYS A 527 -28.63 -10.44 10.72
N SER A 528 -29.85 -10.13 11.16
CA SER A 528 -31.04 -10.31 10.33
C SER A 528 -31.10 -9.25 9.23
N ALA A 529 -31.83 -9.52 8.15
CA ALA A 529 -32.00 -8.54 7.08
C ALA A 529 -32.67 -7.23 7.56
N THR A 530 -33.54 -7.31 8.58
CA THR A 530 -34.19 -6.13 9.20
C THR A 530 -33.27 -5.34 10.13
N ALA A 531 -32.24 -5.99 10.68
CA ALA A 531 -31.18 -5.37 11.48
C ALA A 531 -29.92 -5.05 10.66
N THR A 532 -30.01 -5.12 9.34
CA THR A 532 -28.92 -4.79 8.41
C THR A 532 -29.21 -3.45 7.75
N PHE A 533 -28.52 -2.41 8.20
CA PHE A 533 -28.61 -1.07 7.64
C PHE A 533 -27.37 -0.80 6.81
N ASN A 534 -27.51 -0.80 5.48
CA ASN A 534 -26.40 -0.52 4.58
C ASN A 534 -26.77 0.65 3.66
N PHE A 535 -26.28 1.83 3.98
CA PHE A 535 -26.58 3.06 3.28
C PHE A 535 -25.61 3.31 2.13
N HIS A 536 -26.09 3.99 1.10
CA HIS A 536 -25.28 4.39 -0.05
C HIS A 536 -24.28 5.52 0.32
N PRO A 537 -23.10 5.64 -0.34
CA PRO A 537 -22.14 6.72 -0.06
C PRO A 537 -22.67 8.15 -0.17
N ASN A 538 -23.79 8.37 -0.87
CA ASN A 538 -24.44 9.68 -0.96
C ASN A 538 -25.25 10.03 0.31
N VAL A 539 -25.54 9.06 1.17
CA VAL A 539 -26.22 9.25 2.45
C VAL A 539 -25.19 9.69 3.47
N ARG A 540 -24.95 11.00 3.54
CA ARG A 540 -24.08 11.66 4.53
C ARG A 540 -24.84 12.77 5.25
N PRO A 541 -24.59 13.00 6.55
CA PRO A 541 -25.14 14.16 7.25
C PRO A 541 -24.74 15.48 6.60
N VAL A 542 -23.49 15.56 6.11
CA VAL A 542 -22.97 16.67 5.30
C VAL A 542 -22.70 16.15 3.89
N PRO A 543 -23.42 16.64 2.86
CA PRO A 543 -23.18 16.31 1.46
C PRO A 543 -21.71 16.55 1.06
N LEU A 544 -21.17 15.67 0.20
CA LEU A 544 -19.78 15.74 -0.26
C LEU A 544 -19.71 16.06 -1.76
N GLU A 545 -19.00 17.13 -2.11
CA GLU A 545 -18.59 17.40 -3.49
C GLU A 545 -17.20 16.81 -3.75
N LEU A 546 -17.11 15.75 -4.56
CA LEU A 546 -15.87 15.07 -4.89
C LEU A 546 -15.38 15.40 -6.31
N HIS A 547 -14.17 15.93 -6.43
CA HIS A 547 -13.54 16.26 -7.72
C HIS A 547 -12.26 15.45 -7.93
N ILE A 548 -12.15 14.77 -9.07
CA ILE A 548 -10.96 13.97 -9.40
C ILE A 548 -10.22 14.61 -10.57
N GLN A 549 -8.97 15.02 -10.34
CA GLN A 549 -8.07 15.65 -11.30
C GLN A 549 -6.97 14.67 -11.73
N GLY A 550 -7.01 14.25 -12.99
CA GLY A 550 -6.00 13.36 -13.59
C GLY A 550 -4.81 14.13 -14.15
N PHE A 551 -3.60 13.64 -13.84
CA PHE A 551 -2.33 14.14 -14.35
C PHE A 551 -1.64 13.06 -15.19
N ASN A 552 -1.40 13.35 -16.47
CA ASN A 552 -0.83 12.42 -17.45
C ASN A 552 0.71 12.39 -17.43
N ILE A 553 1.30 12.55 -16.24
CA ILE A 553 2.75 12.47 -16.04
C ILE A 553 3.04 11.16 -15.30
N SER A 554 3.70 10.22 -15.96
CA SER A 554 4.06 8.92 -15.37
C SER A 554 5.14 9.05 -14.29
N HIS A 555 6.15 9.90 -14.53
CA HIS A 555 7.23 10.13 -13.57
C HIS A 555 6.72 10.87 -12.32
N THR A 556 6.65 10.16 -11.19
CA THR A 556 5.99 10.62 -9.97
C THR A 556 6.54 11.95 -9.44
N GLN A 557 7.85 12.17 -9.40
CA GLN A 557 8.40 13.42 -8.88
C GLN A 557 7.99 14.63 -9.74
N THR A 558 7.96 14.47 -11.07
CA THR A 558 7.53 15.53 -11.98
C THR A 558 6.03 15.78 -11.82
N ARG A 559 5.24 14.71 -11.69
CA ARG A 559 3.80 14.79 -11.43
C ARG A 559 3.51 15.55 -10.13
N LEU A 560 4.16 15.17 -9.03
CA LEU A 560 3.98 15.77 -7.71
C LEU A 560 4.34 17.26 -7.71
N LEU A 561 5.43 17.65 -8.38
CA LEU A 561 5.78 19.07 -8.54
C LEU A 561 4.74 19.84 -9.38
N SER A 562 4.22 19.22 -10.44
CA SER A 562 3.19 19.83 -11.29
C SER A 562 1.85 20.06 -10.56
N MET A 563 1.57 19.26 -9.52
CA MET A 563 0.38 19.39 -8.67
C MET A 563 0.47 20.54 -7.65
N ALA A 564 1.65 21.10 -7.38
CA ALA A 564 1.84 22.12 -6.33
C ALA A 564 0.99 23.39 -6.54
N LYS A 565 0.97 23.96 -7.75
CA LYS A 565 0.11 25.13 -8.07
C LYS A 565 -1.39 24.77 -8.08
N PRO A 566 -1.82 23.64 -8.70
CA PRO A 566 -3.18 23.14 -8.55
C PRO A 566 -3.68 23.02 -7.12
N VAL A 567 -2.85 22.61 -6.15
CA VAL A 567 -3.25 22.58 -4.72
C VAL A 567 -3.69 23.96 -4.26
N TYR A 568 -2.88 25.00 -4.48
CA TYR A 568 -3.25 26.38 -4.14
C TYR A 568 -4.53 26.83 -4.85
N HIS A 569 -4.64 26.59 -6.15
CA HIS A 569 -5.85 26.94 -6.91
C HIS A 569 -7.10 26.20 -6.42
N ALA A 570 -6.95 24.95 -5.97
CA ALA A 570 -8.05 24.18 -5.40
C ALA A 570 -8.52 24.79 -4.07
N VAL A 571 -7.60 25.23 -3.20
CA VAL A 571 -7.93 26.00 -2.00
C VAL A 571 -8.71 27.25 -2.36
N MET A 572 -8.20 28.03 -3.32
CA MET A 572 -8.81 29.28 -3.75
C MET A 572 -10.19 29.12 -4.37
N LYS A 573 -10.40 28.06 -5.14
CA LYS A 573 -11.65 27.80 -5.84
C LYS A 573 -12.70 27.18 -4.92
N HIS A 574 -12.31 26.22 -4.10
CA HIS A 574 -13.27 25.38 -3.37
C HIS A 574 -13.45 25.77 -1.90
N SER A 575 -12.43 26.35 -1.24
CA SER A 575 -12.48 26.65 0.19
C SER A 575 -11.58 27.85 0.58
N PRO A 576 -11.84 29.05 0.05
CA PRO A 576 -10.91 30.18 0.16
C PRO A 576 -10.73 30.70 1.59
N LYS A 577 -11.74 30.56 2.46
CA LYS A 577 -11.74 31.07 3.85
C LYS A 577 -12.03 30.02 4.92
N LYS A 578 -12.26 28.76 4.52
CA LYS A 578 -12.60 27.65 5.43
C LYS A 578 -11.41 26.68 5.54
N PRO A 579 -11.33 25.88 6.62
CA PRO A 579 -10.20 24.99 6.86
C PRO A 579 -9.94 23.98 5.74
N VAL A 580 -8.67 23.75 5.44
CA VAL A 580 -8.20 22.85 4.39
C VAL A 580 -7.18 21.87 4.93
N LEU A 581 -7.39 20.59 4.62
CA LEU A 581 -6.46 19.51 4.88
C LEU A 581 -5.85 18.99 3.58
N VAL A 582 -4.53 18.90 3.47
CA VAL A 582 -3.83 18.38 2.29
C VAL A 582 -3.05 17.12 2.66
N PHE A 583 -3.47 15.97 2.14
CA PHE A 583 -2.74 14.71 2.30
C PHE A 583 -1.67 14.55 1.22
N VAL A 584 -0.48 14.08 1.62
CA VAL A 584 0.66 13.90 0.73
C VAL A 584 1.36 12.54 0.92
N PRO A 585 2.15 12.05 -0.07
CA PRO A 585 2.64 10.67 -0.06
C PRO A 585 3.80 10.36 0.86
N SER A 586 4.50 11.38 1.36
CA SER A 586 5.64 11.16 2.24
C SER A 586 5.74 12.25 3.28
N ARG A 587 6.36 11.91 4.40
CA ARG A 587 6.78 12.85 5.44
C ARG A 587 7.47 14.07 4.87
N LYS A 588 8.51 13.90 4.05
CA LYS A 588 9.26 15.03 3.46
C LYS A 588 8.37 15.92 2.59
N GLN A 589 7.40 15.33 1.90
CA GLN A 589 6.49 16.08 1.04
C GLN A 589 5.57 17.03 1.82
N THR A 590 5.28 16.76 3.10
CA THR A 590 4.42 17.63 3.93
C THR A 590 5.01 19.04 4.02
N ARG A 591 6.27 19.11 4.44
CA ARG A 591 7.06 20.34 4.55
C ARG A 591 7.22 21.03 3.20
N LEU A 592 7.58 20.28 2.14
CA LEU A 592 7.76 20.86 0.80
C LEU A 592 6.46 21.46 0.25
N THR A 593 5.34 20.79 0.47
CA THR A 593 4.03 21.27 0.00
C THR A 593 3.57 22.48 0.80
N ALA A 594 3.78 22.50 2.12
CA ALA A 594 3.51 23.66 2.95
C ALA A 594 4.29 24.91 2.47
N ILE A 595 5.58 24.75 2.18
CA ILE A 595 6.41 25.83 1.59
C ILE A 595 5.88 26.24 0.22
N ASN A 596 5.54 25.30 -0.66
CA ASN A 596 5.03 25.59 -2.00
C ASN A 596 3.69 26.36 -1.99
N ILE A 597 2.81 26.05 -1.02
CA ILE A 597 1.56 26.78 -0.82
C ILE A 597 1.89 28.24 -0.46
N LEU A 598 2.84 28.47 0.45
CA LEU A 598 3.24 29.81 0.87
C LEU A 598 3.95 30.62 -0.22
N THR A 599 4.85 30.00 -0.99
CA THR A 599 5.53 30.68 -2.10
C THR A 599 4.57 31.04 -3.23
N THR A 600 3.61 30.16 -3.53
CA THR A 600 2.53 30.44 -4.49
C THR A 600 1.60 31.54 -3.96
N CYS A 601 1.29 31.51 -2.66
CA CYS A 601 0.49 32.54 -2.00
C CYS A 601 1.14 33.93 -2.05
N ALA A 602 2.44 34.02 -1.83
CA ALA A 602 3.19 35.28 -1.93
C ALA A 602 3.14 35.88 -3.35
N SER A 603 2.90 35.06 -4.38
CA SER A 603 2.73 35.52 -5.76
C SER A 603 1.35 36.14 -6.02
N ASP A 604 0.35 35.88 -5.17
CA ASP A 604 -1.04 36.35 -5.28
C ASP A 604 -1.32 37.62 -4.43
N VAL A 605 -0.27 38.39 -4.12
CA VAL A 605 -0.27 39.67 -3.34
C VAL A 605 -0.69 39.55 -1.86
N GLN A 606 -1.48 38.55 -1.46
CA GLN A 606 -1.95 38.35 -0.08
C GLN A 606 -1.09 37.35 0.72
N ARG A 607 0.06 37.82 1.24
CA ARG A 607 1.08 36.97 1.89
C ARG A 607 0.59 36.13 3.09
N HIS A 608 -0.20 36.69 3.99
CA HIS A 608 -0.63 36.04 5.26
C HIS A 608 -2.09 35.56 5.27
N ARG A 609 -2.66 35.26 4.09
CA ARG A 609 -4.10 35.00 3.93
C ARG A 609 -4.67 33.83 4.75
N PHE A 610 -3.82 32.88 5.14
CA PHE A 610 -4.23 31.64 5.80
C PHE A 610 -4.12 31.72 7.32
N LEU A 611 -3.63 32.85 7.86
CA LEU A 611 -3.58 33.12 9.29
C LEU A 611 -4.76 34.02 9.68
N HIS A 612 -5.59 33.53 10.60
CA HIS A 612 -6.80 34.24 11.05
C HIS A 612 -6.68 34.82 12.47
N CYS A 613 -5.49 34.79 13.07
CA CYS A 613 -5.18 35.45 14.34
C CYS A 613 -3.99 36.41 14.20
N ALA A 614 -3.71 37.21 15.24
CA ALA A 614 -2.52 38.04 15.25
C ALA A 614 -1.27 37.20 15.56
N GLU A 615 -0.11 37.56 15.01
CA GLU A 615 1.15 36.84 15.28
C GLU A 615 1.49 36.76 16.78
N LYS A 616 1.07 37.77 17.56
CA LYS A 616 1.25 37.80 19.02
C LYS A 616 0.58 36.63 19.73
N ASP A 617 -0.56 36.17 19.21
CA ASP A 617 -1.33 35.07 19.80
C ASP A 617 -0.68 33.71 19.53
N LEU A 618 0.19 33.62 18.51
CA LEU A 618 0.92 32.40 18.16
C LEU A 618 2.19 32.20 19.01
N VAL A 619 2.80 33.26 19.53
CA VAL A 619 4.10 33.20 20.24
C VAL A 619 4.13 32.10 21.32
N PRO A 620 3.13 31.95 22.21
CA PRO A 620 3.13 30.91 23.26
C PRO A 620 3.11 29.47 22.71
N TYR A 621 2.62 29.29 21.49
CA TYR A 621 2.58 28.00 20.81
C TYR A 621 3.90 27.74 20.07
N LEU A 622 4.46 28.76 19.43
CA LEU A 622 5.72 28.67 18.68
C LEU A 622 6.93 28.38 19.57
N GLU A 623 6.93 28.85 20.82
CA GLU A 623 7.97 28.55 21.82
C GLU A 623 8.07 27.05 22.15
N LYS A 624 6.97 26.30 21.97
CA LYS A 624 6.91 24.86 22.26
C LYS A 624 7.40 23.98 21.11
N LEU A 625 7.69 24.56 19.95
CA LEU A 625 8.09 23.82 18.75
C LEU A 625 9.61 23.74 18.62
N SER A 626 10.10 22.59 18.17
CA SER A 626 11.52 22.36 17.91
C SER A 626 11.90 22.63 16.45
N ASP A 627 11.02 22.30 15.50
CA ASP A 627 11.26 22.46 14.07
C ASP A 627 11.19 23.95 13.65
N PRO A 628 12.29 24.57 13.18
CA PRO A 628 12.31 25.96 12.77
C PRO A 628 11.45 26.22 11.52
N THR A 629 11.42 25.27 10.58
CA THR A 629 10.59 25.39 9.38
C THR A 629 9.10 25.34 9.71
N LEU A 630 8.70 24.57 10.72
CA LEU A 630 7.31 24.51 11.18
C LEU A 630 6.87 25.87 11.76
N LYS A 631 7.77 26.55 12.50
CA LYS A 631 7.51 27.91 13.00
C LYS A 631 7.26 28.88 11.85
N GLU A 632 8.12 28.87 10.84
CA GLU A 632 7.99 29.74 9.67
C GLU A 632 6.68 29.52 8.92
N THR A 633 6.27 28.25 8.72
CA THR A 633 5.02 27.97 7.99
C THR A 633 3.79 28.37 8.81
N LEU A 634 3.79 28.11 10.12
CA LEU A 634 2.68 28.44 11.02
C LEU A 634 2.43 29.95 11.14
N VAL A 635 3.49 30.77 11.17
CA VAL A 635 3.38 32.24 11.16
C VAL A 635 2.68 32.77 9.90
N ASN A 636 2.69 32.01 8.81
CA ASN A 636 1.97 32.34 7.59
C ASN A 636 0.62 31.61 7.46
N GLY A 637 0.18 30.92 8.52
CA GLY A 637 -1.11 30.23 8.56
C GLY A 637 -1.14 28.87 7.86
N VAL A 638 0.02 28.21 7.70
CA VAL A 638 0.12 26.85 7.15
C VAL A 638 0.85 25.92 8.13
N GLY A 639 0.15 24.93 8.66
CA GLY A 639 0.75 23.87 9.48
C GLY A 639 1.13 22.64 8.66
N TYR A 640 1.99 21.79 9.19
CA TYR A 640 2.16 20.44 8.66
C TYR A 640 2.30 19.39 9.77
N LEU A 641 1.86 18.16 9.47
CA LEU A 641 1.88 17.02 10.38
C LEU A 641 2.54 15.81 9.72
N HIS A 642 3.46 15.17 10.45
CA HIS A 642 4.10 13.92 10.04
C HIS A 642 4.59 13.12 11.24
N GLU A 643 4.99 11.87 11.00
CA GLU A 643 5.41 10.87 11.99
C GLU A 643 6.60 11.33 12.85
N GLY A 644 7.52 12.09 12.27
CA GLY A 644 8.68 12.61 13.02
C GLY A 644 8.45 13.86 13.86
N LEU A 645 7.21 14.37 13.99
CA LEU A 645 6.89 15.44 14.94
C LEU A 645 6.59 14.82 16.30
N THR A 646 7.02 15.49 17.38
CA THR A 646 6.72 15.07 18.74
C THR A 646 5.21 15.13 19.01
N ALA A 647 4.72 14.32 19.96
CA ALA A 647 3.30 14.34 20.32
C ALA A 647 2.81 15.73 20.76
N MET A 648 3.69 16.50 21.41
CA MET A 648 3.42 17.88 21.81
C MET A 648 3.25 18.81 20.60
N GLU A 649 4.15 18.75 19.62
CA GLU A 649 4.06 19.56 18.40
C GLU A 649 2.81 19.24 17.60
N ARG A 650 2.46 17.95 17.46
CA ARG A 650 1.23 17.54 16.76
C ARG A 650 -0.01 18.13 17.43
N ARG A 651 -0.15 17.99 18.74
CA ARG A 651 -1.28 18.56 19.51
C ARG A 651 -1.38 20.08 19.35
N VAL A 652 -0.25 20.78 19.39
CA VAL A 652 -0.21 22.24 19.20
C VAL A 652 -0.73 22.62 17.81
N VAL A 653 -0.26 21.95 16.76
CA VAL A 653 -0.68 22.22 15.37
C VAL A 653 -2.17 21.90 15.18
N GLU A 654 -2.64 20.77 15.71
CA GLU A 654 -4.05 20.37 15.66
C GLU A 654 -4.96 21.36 16.41
N GLN A 655 -4.52 21.88 17.55
CA GLN A 655 -5.25 22.89 18.32
C GLN A 655 -5.34 24.22 17.55
N LEU A 656 -4.24 24.66 16.93
CA LEU A 656 -4.23 25.88 16.10
C LEU A 656 -5.14 25.75 14.87
N PHE A 657 -5.22 24.56 14.28
CA PHE A 657 -6.14 24.29 13.17
C PHE A 657 -7.60 24.25 13.63
N SER A 658 -7.89 23.53 14.72
CA SER A 658 -9.27 23.35 15.23
C SER A 658 -9.87 24.64 15.77
N SER A 659 -9.05 25.52 16.36
CA SER A 659 -9.46 26.86 16.80
C SER A 659 -9.71 27.83 15.64
N GLY A 660 -9.30 27.48 14.41
CA GLY A 660 -9.43 28.32 13.23
C GLY A 660 -8.32 29.35 13.05
N ALA A 661 -7.30 29.38 13.93
CA ALA A 661 -6.16 30.29 13.79
C ALA A 661 -5.38 30.01 12.50
N VAL A 662 -5.16 28.73 12.18
CA VAL A 662 -4.47 28.24 10.98
C VAL A 662 -5.49 27.62 10.03
N GLN A 663 -5.54 28.10 8.78
CA GLN A 663 -6.52 27.63 7.82
C GLN A 663 -6.09 26.35 7.08
N VAL A 664 -4.80 26.23 6.73
CA VAL A 664 -4.33 25.14 5.86
C VAL A 664 -3.38 24.26 6.64
N MET A 665 -3.56 22.96 6.52
CA MET A 665 -2.67 22.00 7.16
C MET A 665 -2.33 20.86 6.20
N VAL A 666 -1.04 20.53 6.11
CA VAL A 666 -0.53 19.47 5.24
C VAL A 666 -0.14 18.24 6.07
N ALA A 667 -0.78 17.11 5.85
CA ALA A 667 -0.55 15.89 6.62
C ALA A 667 0.06 14.76 5.78
N SER A 668 0.95 13.97 6.38
CA SER A 668 1.44 12.72 5.78
C SER A 668 0.29 11.71 5.64
N ARG A 669 0.31 10.88 4.59
CA ARG A 669 -0.73 9.87 4.35
C ARG A 669 -0.98 8.93 5.54
N SER A 670 0.07 8.59 6.30
CA SER A 670 0.03 7.68 7.45
C SER A 670 -0.80 8.21 8.62
N LEU A 671 -1.02 9.52 8.68
CA LEU A 671 -1.77 10.15 9.75
C LEU A 671 -3.29 10.17 9.50
N CYS A 672 -3.77 9.75 8.33
CA CYS A 672 -5.21 9.79 8.03
C CYS A 672 -6.09 9.00 9.02
N TRP A 673 -5.54 7.99 9.71
CA TRP A 673 -6.26 7.24 10.73
C TRP A 673 -6.14 7.83 12.14
N GLY A 674 -5.10 8.63 12.41
CA GLY A 674 -4.75 9.11 13.75
C GLY A 674 -5.01 10.60 14.00
N MET A 675 -5.71 11.26 13.07
CA MET A 675 -5.98 12.70 13.15
C MET A 675 -7.37 12.96 13.72
N ASN A 676 -7.45 13.71 14.81
CA ASN A 676 -8.71 14.06 15.45
C ASN A 676 -9.31 15.38 14.93
N ILE A 677 -9.03 15.73 13.67
CA ILE A 677 -9.44 16.99 13.07
C ILE A 677 -10.13 16.79 11.73
N SER A 678 -11.06 17.69 11.44
CA SER A 678 -11.85 17.68 10.22
C SER A 678 -11.78 19.04 9.54
N ALA A 679 -11.88 19.03 8.22
CA ALA A 679 -11.75 20.20 7.38
C ALA A 679 -13.01 20.39 6.51
N HIS A 680 -13.16 21.57 5.93
CA HIS A 680 -14.18 21.81 4.91
C HIS A 680 -13.74 21.24 3.56
N LEU A 681 -12.47 21.46 3.20
CA LEU A 681 -11.86 20.92 1.98
C LEU A 681 -10.73 19.95 2.33
N VAL A 682 -10.79 18.74 1.76
CA VAL A 682 -9.65 17.82 1.72
C VAL A 682 -9.05 17.81 0.32
N ILE A 683 -7.72 17.87 0.23
CA ILE A 683 -6.98 17.68 -1.02
C ILE A 683 -6.08 16.47 -0.86
N ILE A 684 -6.26 15.45 -1.69
CA ILE A 684 -5.35 14.30 -1.73
C ILE A 684 -4.38 14.52 -2.89
N MET A 685 -3.12 14.79 -2.56
CA MET A 685 -2.08 15.14 -3.53
C MET A 685 -1.26 13.89 -3.87
N ASP A 686 -1.54 13.31 -5.03
CA ASP A 686 -1.00 12.05 -5.54
C ASP A 686 -1.38 10.84 -4.68
N THR A 687 -1.90 9.80 -5.33
CA THR A 687 -2.47 8.62 -4.66
C THR A 687 -1.54 7.40 -4.72
N GLN A 688 -0.24 7.64 -4.86
CA GLN A 688 0.79 6.62 -4.96
C GLN A 688 1.89 6.88 -3.95
N TYR A 689 2.49 5.83 -3.39
CA TYR A 689 3.70 5.92 -2.59
C TYR A 689 4.76 4.95 -3.10
N TYR A 690 6.02 5.25 -2.82
CA TYR A 690 7.13 4.42 -3.25
C TYR A 690 7.33 3.24 -2.30
N ASN A 691 7.25 2.02 -2.82
CA ASN A 691 7.64 0.81 -2.13
C ASN A 691 9.04 0.38 -2.62
N GLY A 692 10.06 0.58 -1.78
CA GLY A 692 11.44 0.26 -2.11
C GLY A 692 11.78 -1.23 -2.10
N LYS A 693 10.89 -2.12 -1.64
CA LYS A 693 11.10 -3.58 -1.70
C LYS A 693 11.03 -4.08 -3.14
N ILE A 694 9.98 -3.67 -3.84
CA ILE A 694 9.72 -3.98 -5.26
C ILE A 694 10.12 -2.83 -6.21
N HIS A 695 10.70 -1.75 -5.66
CA HIS A 695 11.16 -0.57 -6.40
C HIS A 695 10.11 0.11 -7.30
N ALA A 696 8.85 0.01 -6.92
CA ALA A 696 7.71 0.52 -7.66
C ALA A 696 6.92 1.55 -6.85
N TYR A 697 6.13 2.35 -7.55
CA TYR A 697 5.08 3.14 -6.91
C TYR A 697 3.83 2.29 -6.85
N VAL A 698 3.29 2.12 -5.65
CA VAL A 698 2.05 1.39 -5.39
C VAL A 698 0.94 2.38 -5.07
N ASP A 699 -0.27 2.06 -5.51
CA ASP A 699 -1.45 2.89 -5.26
C ASP A 699 -1.83 2.83 -3.77
N TYR A 700 -2.50 3.87 -3.28
CA TYR A 700 -3.03 3.86 -1.92
C TYR A 700 -4.13 2.81 -1.82
N PRO A 701 -4.20 2.08 -0.69
CA PRO A 701 -5.38 1.31 -0.35
C PRO A 701 -6.62 2.20 -0.44
N ILE A 702 -7.69 1.70 -1.06
CA ILE A 702 -8.93 2.47 -1.24
C ILE A 702 -9.52 2.92 0.11
N TYR A 703 -9.34 2.11 1.15
CA TYR A 703 -9.79 2.41 2.52
C TYR A 703 -9.11 3.67 3.09
N ASP A 704 -7.81 3.84 2.87
CA ASP A 704 -7.08 5.05 3.27
C ASP A 704 -7.64 6.29 2.54
N VAL A 705 -7.93 6.15 1.24
CA VAL A 705 -8.49 7.24 0.44
C VAL A 705 -9.90 7.61 0.93
N LEU A 706 -10.74 6.63 1.25
CA LEU A 706 -12.06 6.84 1.84
C LEU A 706 -11.97 7.53 3.21
N GLN A 707 -11.00 7.14 4.04
CA GLN A 707 -10.74 7.78 5.32
C GLN A 707 -10.31 9.25 5.13
N MET A 708 -9.36 9.52 4.22
CA MET A 708 -8.94 10.88 3.86
C MET A 708 -10.13 11.73 3.39
N VAL A 709 -10.98 11.19 2.51
CA VAL A 709 -12.23 11.84 2.07
C VAL A 709 -13.16 12.09 3.26
N GLY A 710 -13.23 11.17 4.22
CA GLY A 710 -14.01 11.26 5.45
C GLY A 710 -13.69 12.47 6.32
N HIS A 711 -12.45 12.98 6.28
CA HIS A 711 -12.07 14.20 7.01
C HIS A 711 -12.71 15.49 6.46
N ALA A 712 -13.29 15.47 5.26
CA ALA A 712 -14.10 16.56 4.72
C ALA A 712 -15.52 16.51 5.32
N ASN A 713 -15.64 16.80 6.61
CA ASN A 713 -16.89 16.69 7.35
C ASN A 713 -16.91 17.59 8.60
N ARG A 714 -17.76 18.63 8.60
CA ARG A 714 -17.94 19.53 9.77
C ARG A 714 -19.43 19.77 10.03
N PRO A 715 -20.15 18.80 10.60
CA PRO A 715 -21.62 18.78 10.64
C PRO A 715 -22.28 19.92 11.41
N LEU A 716 -21.56 20.56 12.33
CA LEU A 716 -22.11 21.68 13.12
C LEU A 716 -21.92 23.04 12.45
N GLN A 717 -21.09 23.14 11.41
CA GLN A 717 -20.62 24.42 10.86
C GLN A 717 -20.87 24.57 9.35
N ASP A 718 -20.80 23.47 8.60
CA ASP A 718 -20.85 23.50 7.14
C ASP A 718 -22.08 22.75 6.61
N ASP A 719 -22.68 23.32 5.58
CA ASP A 719 -23.75 22.68 4.79
C ASP A 719 -23.20 21.68 3.75
N GLU A 720 -21.90 21.76 3.44
CA GLU A 720 -21.23 20.91 2.46
C GLU A 720 -19.77 20.64 2.85
N GLY A 721 -19.25 19.48 2.45
CA GLY A 721 -17.82 19.14 2.48
C GLY A 721 -17.31 18.98 1.06
N ARG A 722 -16.05 19.32 0.82
CA ARG A 722 -15.43 19.21 -0.51
C ARG A 722 -14.18 18.34 -0.46
N CYS A 723 -13.94 17.58 -1.51
CA CYS A 723 -12.72 16.82 -1.68
C CYS A 723 -12.17 16.94 -3.10
N VAL A 724 -10.86 17.17 -3.23
CA VAL A 724 -10.16 17.19 -4.52
C VAL A 724 -9.07 16.13 -4.50
N ILE A 725 -9.21 15.11 -5.34
CA ILE A 725 -8.21 14.05 -5.49
C ILE A 725 -7.39 14.34 -6.75
N MET A 726 -6.08 14.54 -6.58
CA MET A 726 -5.13 14.67 -7.67
C MET A 726 -4.40 13.34 -7.82
N CYS A 727 -4.57 12.67 -8.95
CA CYS A 727 -4.00 11.35 -9.18
C CYS A 727 -3.38 11.23 -10.58
N GLN A 728 -2.66 10.14 -10.83
CA GLN A 728 -2.23 9.79 -12.18
C GLN A 728 -3.45 9.55 -13.08
N GLY A 729 -3.33 9.88 -14.38
CA GLY A 729 -4.38 9.65 -15.38
C GLY A 729 -4.91 8.21 -15.39
N SER A 730 -4.01 7.21 -15.32
CA SER A 730 -4.34 5.77 -15.31
C SER A 730 -5.23 5.34 -14.14
N LYS A 731 -5.21 6.08 -13.03
CA LYS A 731 -5.95 5.75 -11.80
C LYS A 731 -7.25 6.55 -11.64
N LYS A 732 -7.52 7.49 -12.55
CA LYS A 732 -8.68 8.39 -12.47
C LYS A 732 -10.01 7.64 -12.50
N ASP A 733 -10.16 6.70 -13.42
CA ASP A 733 -11.44 6.00 -13.60
C ASP A 733 -11.70 4.96 -12.51
N PHE A 734 -10.63 4.40 -11.92
CA PHE A 734 -10.72 3.60 -10.69
C PHE A 734 -11.39 4.39 -9.56
N PHE A 735 -10.89 5.60 -9.24
CA PHE A 735 -11.47 6.42 -8.16
C PHE A 735 -12.87 6.92 -8.48
N LYS A 736 -13.16 7.26 -9.75
CA LYS A 736 -14.53 7.63 -10.14
C LYS A 736 -15.54 6.51 -9.89
N LYS A 737 -15.11 5.25 -9.96
CA LYS A 737 -15.98 4.12 -9.70
C LYS A 737 -16.15 3.86 -8.20
N PHE A 738 -15.05 3.56 -7.52
CA PHE A 738 -15.09 3.02 -6.16
C PHE A 738 -15.32 4.06 -5.05
N LEU A 739 -15.28 5.37 -5.35
CA LEU A 739 -15.63 6.41 -4.37
C LEU A 739 -17.12 6.79 -4.38
N TYR A 740 -17.83 6.50 -5.47
CA TYR A 740 -19.25 6.80 -5.62
C TYR A 740 -20.13 5.58 -5.43
N GLU A 741 -19.65 4.40 -5.81
CA GLU A 741 -20.32 3.13 -5.56
C GLU A 741 -19.94 2.56 -4.17
N PRO A 742 -20.84 1.81 -3.52
CA PRO A 742 -20.51 1.04 -2.33
C PRO A 742 -19.37 0.06 -2.58
N LEU A 743 -18.50 -0.14 -1.59
CA LEU A 743 -17.26 -0.90 -1.75
C LEU A 743 -17.51 -2.41 -1.68
N PRO A 744 -17.01 -3.24 -2.63
CA PRO A 744 -16.93 -4.68 -2.43
C PRO A 744 -15.77 -5.02 -1.48
N VAL A 745 -16.03 -5.91 -0.52
CA VAL A 745 -14.98 -6.42 0.38
C VAL A 745 -14.86 -7.93 0.26
N GLU A 746 -13.65 -8.41 0.10
CA GLU A 746 -13.34 -9.84 -0.02
C GLU A 746 -12.49 -10.28 1.18
N SER A 747 -12.60 -11.54 1.57
CA SER A 747 -11.65 -12.15 2.51
C SER A 747 -10.28 -12.36 1.85
N HIS A 748 -9.22 -12.31 2.65
CA HIS A 748 -7.85 -12.74 2.31
C HIS A 748 -7.34 -13.85 3.24
N LEU A 749 -8.24 -14.51 3.97
CA LEU A 749 -7.88 -15.54 4.95
C LEU A 749 -7.23 -16.78 4.31
N ASP A 750 -7.51 -17.04 3.03
CA ASP A 750 -6.91 -18.10 2.23
C ASP A 750 -5.38 -17.95 2.08
N HIS A 751 -4.85 -16.74 2.15
CA HIS A 751 -3.41 -16.48 2.10
C HIS A 751 -2.72 -16.48 3.46
N CYS A 752 -3.47 -16.39 4.57
CA CYS A 752 -2.93 -16.23 5.93
C CYS A 752 -3.50 -17.27 6.92
N MET A 753 -3.77 -18.49 6.44
CA MET A 753 -4.53 -19.50 7.19
C MET A 753 -3.70 -20.24 8.25
N HIS A 754 -2.43 -20.54 7.96
CA HIS A 754 -1.57 -21.44 8.74
C HIS A 754 -1.48 -21.06 10.21
N ASP A 755 -1.27 -19.78 10.52
CA ASP A 755 -1.10 -19.29 11.89
C ASP A 755 -2.37 -19.49 12.75
N HIS A 756 -3.54 -19.32 12.12
CA HIS A 756 -4.81 -19.49 12.79
C HIS A 756 -5.14 -20.97 12.99
N PHE A 757 -4.89 -21.80 11.99
CA PHE A 757 -5.05 -23.26 12.10
C PHE A 757 -4.16 -23.84 13.20
N ASN A 758 -2.87 -23.52 13.17
CA ASN A 758 -1.94 -23.94 14.21
C ASN A 758 -2.41 -23.50 15.62
N ALA A 759 -2.86 -22.25 15.77
CA ALA A 759 -3.37 -21.76 17.04
C ALA A 759 -4.63 -22.50 17.52
N GLU A 760 -5.58 -22.76 16.61
CA GLU A 760 -6.82 -23.45 16.95
C GLU A 760 -6.59 -24.95 17.25
N ILE A 761 -5.62 -25.60 16.58
CA ILE A 761 -5.16 -26.96 16.91
C ILE A 761 -4.52 -27.01 18.31
N VAL A 762 -3.66 -26.04 18.65
CA VAL A 762 -3.06 -25.94 20.00
C VAL A 762 -4.14 -25.79 21.08
N THR A 763 -5.26 -25.14 20.77
CA THR A 763 -6.40 -24.97 21.69
C THR A 763 -7.40 -26.12 21.64
N LYS A 764 -7.14 -27.13 20.80
CA LYS A 764 -8.02 -28.28 20.54
C LYS A 764 -9.42 -27.85 20.09
N THR A 765 -9.52 -26.76 19.34
CA THR A 765 -10.75 -26.39 18.61
C THR A 765 -10.82 -27.19 17.31
N ILE A 766 -9.66 -27.48 16.72
CA ILE A 766 -9.49 -28.39 15.60
C ILE A 766 -8.73 -29.61 16.15
N GLU A 767 -9.38 -30.77 16.23
CA GLU A 767 -8.73 -32.03 16.64
C GLU A 767 -8.49 -32.96 15.45
N ASN A 768 -9.16 -32.73 14.32
CA ASN A 768 -9.02 -33.51 13.10
C ASN A 768 -9.31 -32.65 11.85
N LYS A 769 -9.10 -33.21 10.65
CA LYS A 769 -9.34 -32.51 9.36
C LYS A 769 -10.81 -32.10 9.17
N GLN A 770 -11.78 -32.83 9.72
CA GLN A 770 -13.20 -32.46 9.62
C GLN A 770 -13.48 -31.19 10.43
N ASP A 771 -12.96 -31.10 11.66
CA ASP A 771 -13.10 -29.90 12.49
C ASP A 771 -12.48 -28.67 11.81
N ALA A 772 -11.41 -28.87 11.03
CA ALA A 772 -10.77 -27.79 10.27
C ALA A 772 -11.69 -27.25 9.16
N VAL A 773 -12.36 -28.14 8.41
CA VAL A 773 -13.40 -27.74 7.44
C VAL A 773 -14.56 -27.05 8.15
N ASP A 774 -15.03 -27.62 9.25
CA ASP A 774 -16.13 -27.06 10.04
C ASP A 774 -15.77 -25.66 10.56
N TYR A 775 -14.54 -25.45 11.03
CA TYR A 775 -14.02 -24.15 11.45
C TYR A 775 -14.05 -23.13 10.29
N LEU A 776 -13.64 -23.51 9.08
CA LEU A 776 -13.72 -22.63 7.91
C LEU A 776 -15.15 -22.20 7.61
N THR A 777 -16.18 -23.01 7.89
CA THR A 777 -17.58 -22.61 7.64
C THR A 777 -18.07 -21.40 8.47
N TRP A 778 -17.34 -21.06 9.55
CA TRP A 778 -17.61 -19.89 10.40
C TRP A 778 -17.02 -18.58 9.87
N THR A 779 -16.17 -18.67 8.84
CA THR A 779 -15.41 -17.53 8.31
C THR A 779 -16.20 -16.70 7.30
N PHE A 780 -15.71 -15.49 7.01
CA PHE A 780 -16.23 -14.66 5.94
C PHE A 780 -15.78 -15.20 4.57
N LEU A 781 -14.57 -15.78 4.50
CA LEU A 781 -14.05 -16.52 3.34
C LEU A 781 -15.08 -17.53 2.80
N TYR A 782 -15.61 -18.37 3.68
CA TYR A 782 -16.62 -19.37 3.29
C TYR A 782 -17.89 -18.74 2.68
N ARG A 783 -18.32 -17.57 3.18
CA ARG A 783 -19.44 -16.84 2.57
C ARG A 783 -19.08 -16.33 1.19
N ARG A 784 -17.88 -15.78 1.01
CA ARG A 784 -17.45 -15.13 -0.23
C ARG A 784 -17.08 -16.08 -1.35
N MET A 785 -16.53 -17.26 -1.06
CA MET A 785 -16.19 -18.27 -2.08
C MET A 785 -17.35 -18.60 -3.02
N THR A 786 -18.59 -18.67 -2.51
CA THR A 786 -19.76 -18.95 -3.36
C THR A 786 -20.26 -17.75 -4.16
N GLN A 787 -19.98 -16.54 -3.68
CA GLN A 787 -20.47 -15.29 -4.26
C GLN A 787 -19.51 -14.72 -5.31
N ASN A 788 -18.21 -14.99 -5.16
CA ASN A 788 -17.17 -14.55 -6.08
C ASN A 788 -16.05 -15.62 -6.20
N PRO A 789 -16.34 -16.78 -6.81
CA PRO A 789 -15.45 -17.94 -6.77
C PRO A 789 -14.09 -17.69 -7.43
N ASN A 790 -14.06 -17.03 -8.59
CA ASN A 790 -12.80 -16.81 -9.31
C ASN A 790 -11.82 -15.87 -8.59
N TYR A 791 -12.29 -15.05 -7.64
CA TYR A 791 -11.39 -14.27 -6.80
C TYR A 791 -10.46 -15.18 -5.97
N TYR A 792 -11.00 -16.32 -5.53
CA TYR A 792 -10.36 -17.37 -4.72
C TYR A 792 -9.84 -18.55 -5.56
N ASN A 793 -9.66 -18.37 -6.87
CA ASN A 793 -9.29 -19.45 -7.81
C ASN A 793 -10.27 -20.64 -7.86
N LEU A 794 -11.50 -20.47 -7.39
CA LEU A 794 -12.54 -21.50 -7.44
C LEU A 794 -13.19 -21.53 -8.83
N GLN A 795 -13.36 -22.73 -9.38
CA GLN A 795 -13.83 -22.94 -10.77
C GLN A 795 -15.36 -23.01 -10.92
N GLY A 796 -16.11 -23.07 -9.81
CA GLY A 796 -17.56 -23.22 -9.84
C GLY A 796 -18.24 -22.93 -8.50
N VAL A 797 -19.55 -22.72 -8.53
CA VAL A 797 -20.37 -22.37 -7.35
C VAL A 797 -21.15 -23.55 -6.75
N SER A 798 -20.99 -24.76 -7.30
CA SER A 798 -21.71 -25.92 -6.77
C SER A 798 -21.17 -26.36 -5.42
N HIS A 799 -22.01 -27.02 -4.62
CA HIS A 799 -21.60 -27.55 -3.31
C HIS A 799 -20.37 -28.45 -3.39
N ARG A 800 -20.22 -29.21 -4.48
CA ARG A 800 -19.05 -30.05 -4.71
C ARG A 800 -17.78 -29.22 -4.93
N HIS A 801 -17.82 -28.20 -5.79
CA HIS A 801 -16.64 -27.35 -6.01
C HIS A 801 -16.20 -26.67 -4.71
N LEU A 802 -17.15 -26.12 -3.95
CA LEU A 802 -16.85 -25.50 -2.66
C LEU A 802 -16.25 -26.50 -1.67
N SER A 803 -16.86 -27.69 -1.54
CA SER A 803 -16.37 -28.73 -0.63
C SER A 803 -14.98 -29.21 -1.02
N ASP A 804 -14.77 -29.54 -2.29
CA ASP A 804 -13.49 -30.03 -2.81
C ASP A 804 -12.38 -28.98 -2.57
N HIS A 805 -12.68 -27.69 -2.80
CA HIS A 805 -11.73 -26.60 -2.58
C HIS A 805 -11.43 -26.32 -1.11
N LEU A 806 -12.42 -26.38 -0.22
CA LEU A 806 -12.18 -26.27 1.23
C LEU A 806 -11.34 -27.44 1.73
N SER A 807 -11.61 -28.65 1.25
CA SER A 807 -10.82 -29.83 1.57
C SER A 807 -9.38 -29.70 1.08
N GLU A 808 -9.16 -29.22 -0.16
CA GLU A 808 -7.82 -28.94 -0.69
C GLU A 808 -7.08 -27.88 0.14
N LEU A 809 -7.77 -26.80 0.52
CA LEU A 809 -7.20 -25.71 1.31
C LEU A 809 -6.78 -26.18 2.71
N VAL A 810 -7.61 -27.00 3.37
CA VAL A 810 -7.29 -27.63 4.65
C VAL A 810 -6.12 -28.59 4.50
N GLU A 811 -6.15 -29.45 3.48
CA GLU A 811 -5.09 -30.45 3.24
C GLU A 811 -3.74 -29.78 3.04
N GLN A 812 -3.67 -28.77 2.17
CA GLN A 812 -2.45 -28.02 1.90
C GLN A 812 -1.94 -27.31 3.16
N THR A 813 -2.83 -26.61 3.88
CA THR A 813 -2.46 -25.87 5.10
C THR A 813 -1.91 -26.80 6.19
N LEU A 814 -2.56 -27.95 6.42
CA LEU A 814 -2.13 -28.91 7.41
C LEU A 814 -0.84 -29.63 6.98
N SER A 815 -0.69 -29.94 5.69
CA SER A 815 0.54 -30.51 5.14
C SER A 815 1.73 -29.56 5.32
N ASP A 816 1.56 -28.28 5.04
CA ASP A 816 2.60 -27.26 5.24
C ASP A 816 2.98 -27.12 6.73
N LEU A 817 1.98 -27.15 7.63
CA LEU A 817 2.20 -27.10 9.08
C LEU A 817 2.90 -28.36 9.62
N GLU A 818 2.58 -29.54 9.09
CA GLU A 818 3.23 -30.79 9.43
C GLU A 818 4.68 -30.81 8.91
N GLN A 819 4.92 -30.37 7.68
CA GLN A 819 6.26 -30.23 7.10
C GLN A 819 7.12 -29.29 7.95
N SER A 820 6.52 -28.21 8.44
CA SER A 820 7.14 -27.25 9.37
C SER A 820 7.30 -27.79 10.79
N LYS A 821 6.86 -29.03 11.07
CA LYS A 821 6.85 -29.68 12.40
C LYS A 821 6.10 -28.88 13.47
N CYS A 822 5.10 -28.11 13.07
CA CYS A 822 4.21 -27.40 13.98
C CYS A 822 3.12 -28.32 14.53
N ILE A 823 2.66 -29.26 13.71
CA ILE A 823 1.65 -30.27 14.07
C ILE A 823 2.11 -31.67 13.63
N SER A 824 1.43 -32.70 14.10
CA SER A 824 1.54 -34.06 13.58
C SER A 824 0.16 -34.53 13.10
N ILE A 825 0.13 -35.23 11.97
CA ILE A 825 -1.08 -35.86 11.44
C ILE A 825 -1.02 -37.36 11.73
N GLU A 826 -1.99 -37.86 12.50
CA GLU A 826 -2.14 -39.28 12.85
C GLU A 826 -3.26 -39.90 12.02
N ASP A 827 -3.03 -41.12 11.52
CA ASP A 827 -3.99 -41.86 10.68
C ASP A 827 -4.57 -41.07 9.48
N GLU A 828 -3.78 -40.12 8.94
CA GLU A 828 -4.15 -39.19 7.86
C GLU A 828 -5.36 -38.28 8.17
N MET A 829 -5.85 -38.24 9.42
CA MET A 829 -7.09 -37.57 9.80
C MET A 829 -6.97 -36.71 11.06
N ASP A 830 -6.44 -37.27 12.14
CA ASP A 830 -6.36 -36.60 13.43
C ASP A 830 -5.13 -35.70 13.50
N VAL A 831 -5.24 -34.55 14.17
CA VAL A 831 -4.14 -33.59 14.27
C VAL A 831 -3.81 -33.26 15.72
N ALA A 832 -2.51 -33.22 16.03
CA ALA A 832 -2.03 -32.85 17.35
C ALA A 832 -0.95 -31.75 17.26
N PRO A 833 -0.92 -30.81 18.21
CA PRO A 833 0.10 -29.78 18.23
C PRO A 833 1.46 -30.35 18.67
N LEU A 834 2.54 -29.96 17.98
CA LEU A 834 3.92 -30.23 18.36
C LEU A 834 4.54 -29.02 19.07
N ASN A 835 5.78 -29.19 19.54
CA ASN A 835 6.50 -28.15 20.29
C ASN A 835 6.59 -26.81 19.53
N LEU A 836 6.99 -26.82 18.26
CA LEU A 836 7.10 -25.59 17.47
C LEU A 836 5.74 -24.89 17.29
N GLY A 837 4.67 -25.66 17.05
CA GLY A 837 3.32 -25.12 16.93
C GLY A 837 2.83 -24.48 18.23
N MET A 838 3.14 -25.12 19.38
CA MET A 838 2.85 -24.56 20.70
C MET A 838 3.60 -23.25 20.96
N ILE A 839 4.88 -23.16 20.60
CA ILE A 839 5.69 -21.92 20.74
C ILE A 839 5.12 -20.82 19.85
N ALA A 840 4.87 -21.09 18.57
CA ALA A 840 4.32 -20.13 17.62
C ALA A 840 2.96 -19.58 18.09
N ALA A 841 2.07 -20.46 18.53
CA ALA A 841 0.76 -20.07 19.04
C ALA A 841 0.84 -19.31 20.39
N TYR A 842 1.83 -19.62 21.24
CA TYR A 842 2.02 -18.94 22.54
C TYR A 842 2.48 -17.49 22.38
N TYR A 843 3.49 -17.24 21.54
CA TYR A 843 4.08 -15.91 21.37
C TYR A 843 3.46 -15.09 20.25
N TYR A 844 2.53 -15.66 19.48
CA TYR A 844 1.93 -15.01 18.31
C TYR A 844 2.98 -14.70 17.24
N ILE A 845 3.67 -15.74 16.80
CA ILE A 845 4.74 -15.70 15.80
C ILE A 845 4.30 -16.49 14.58
N ASN A 846 4.63 -16.00 13.40
CA ASN A 846 4.31 -16.66 12.14
C ASN A 846 5.00 -18.04 12.07
N TYR A 847 4.28 -19.07 11.62
CA TYR A 847 4.80 -20.44 11.55
C TYR A 847 6.09 -20.56 10.72
N THR A 848 6.23 -19.79 9.63
CA THR A 848 7.46 -19.76 8.80
C THR A 848 8.66 -19.23 9.57
N THR A 849 8.45 -18.32 10.51
CA THR A 849 9.52 -17.78 11.37
C THR A 849 10.00 -18.85 12.35
N ILE A 850 9.08 -19.62 12.94
CA ILE A 850 9.50 -20.70 13.85
C ILE A 850 10.15 -21.86 13.11
N GLU A 851 9.72 -22.15 11.88
CA GLU A 851 10.37 -23.09 10.97
C GLU A 851 11.81 -22.64 10.66
N LEU A 852 11.99 -21.37 10.25
CA LEU A 852 13.29 -20.76 10.03
C LEU A 852 14.18 -20.86 11.27
N PHE A 853 13.64 -20.60 12.47
CA PHE A 853 14.39 -20.72 13.72
C PHE A 853 14.82 -22.16 13.96
N SER A 854 13.93 -23.13 13.78
CA SER A 854 14.22 -24.56 13.95
C SER A 854 15.32 -25.03 12.99
N MET A 855 15.33 -24.56 11.74
CA MET A 855 16.33 -24.94 10.74
C MET A 855 17.66 -24.19 10.89
N SER A 856 17.64 -22.95 11.37
CA SER A 856 18.82 -22.08 11.40
C SER A 856 19.58 -22.13 12.72
N LEU A 857 18.88 -22.32 13.84
CA LEU A 857 19.48 -22.41 15.16
C LEU A 857 20.19 -23.77 15.33
N ASN A 858 21.41 -23.72 15.81
CA ASN A 858 22.22 -24.90 16.14
C ASN A 858 22.94 -24.74 17.49
N ALA A 859 23.49 -25.83 18.00
CA ALA A 859 24.19 -25.90 19.29
C ALA A 859 25.39 -24.93 19.45
N LYS A 860 25.92 -24.36 18.36
CA LYS A 860 27.05 -23.42 18.36
C LYS A 860 26.65 -21.98 18.08
N THR A 861 25.36 -21.70 17.92
CA THR A 861 24.86 -20.36 17.60
C THR A 861 25.16 -19.40 18.75
N LYS A 862 25.62 -18.20 18.41
CA LYS A 862 25.93 -17.11 19.35
C LYS A 862 25.14 -15.86 18.99
N VAL A 863 25.25 -14.82 19.82
CA VAL A 863 24.56 -13.52 19.65
C VAL A 863 24.65 -12.96 18.22
N ARG A 864 25.81 -13.04 17.55
CA ARG A 864 25.95 -12.61 16.15
C ARG A 864 25.01 -13.35 15.20
N GLY A 865 24.93 -14.68 15.32
CA GLY A 865 24.03 -15.49 14.49
C GLY A 865 22.57 -15.32 14.90
N LEU A 866 22.30 -15.17 16.20
CA LEU A 866 20.94 -14.87 16.70
C LEU A 866 20.39 -13.58 16.11
N LEU A 867 21.20 -12.51 16.03
CA LEU A 867 20.78 -11.24 15.42
C LEU A 867 20.40 -11.40 13.94
N GLU A 868 21.15 -12.22 13.20
CA GLU A 868 20.86 -12.51 11.79
C GLU A 868 19.60 -13.35 11.61
N ILE A 869 19.43 -14.40 12.43
CA ILE A 869 18.26 -15.27 12.40
C ILE A 869 16.99 -14.50 12.80
N ILE A 870 17.04 -13.71 13.86
CA ILE A 870 15.89 -12.90 14.32
C ILE A 870 15.56 -11.81 13.31
N SER A 871 16.55 -11.19 12.64
CA SER A 871 16.26 -10.18 11.62
C SER A 871 15.55 -10.74 10.38
N ASN A 872 15.69 -12.05 10.12
CA ASN A 872 15.05 -12.76 9.02
C ASN A 872 13.63 -13.25 9.36
N ALA A 873 13.08 -12.87 10.52
CA ALA A 873 11.71 -13.18 10.89
C ALA A 873 10.69 -12.51 9.95
N ALA A 874 9.61 -13.23 9.61
CA ALA A 874 8.57 -12.78 8.69
C ALA A 874 7.83 -11.53 9.20
N GLU A 875 7.75 -11.34 10.52
CA GLU A 875 7.14 -10.15 11.14
C GLU A 875 7.86 -8.84 10.78
N TYR A 876 9.12 -8.94 10.35
CA TYR A 876 9.93 -7.82 9.89
C TYR A 876 9.91 -7.62 8.38
N GLU A 877 9.29 -8.53 7.62
CA GLU A 877 9.10 -8.33 6.19
C GLU A 877 8.29 -7.05 5.94
N ASN A 878 7.36 -6.70 6.84
CA ASN A 878 6.52 -5.49 6.74
C ASN A 878 7.28 -4.16 6.86
N ILE A 879 8.51 -4.15 7.37
CA ILE A 879 9.31 -2.93 7.52
C ILE A 879 9.49 -2.24 6.15
N PRO A 880 9.12 -0.96 6.00
CA PRO A 880 9.13 -0.31 4.70
C PRO A 880 10.55 0.04 4.25
N ILE A 881 10.81 -0.01 2.95
CA ILE A 881 12.01 0.56 2.33
C ILE A 881 11.61 1.82 1.59
N ARG A 882 12.19 2.96 1.98
CA ARG A 882 11.85 4.27 1.40
C ARG A 882 12.83 4.69 0.30
N HIS A 883 12.47 5.73 -0.44
CA HIS A 883 13.30 6.24 -1.53
C HIS A 883 14.67 6.72 -1.01
N HIS A 884 15.75 6.27 -1.65
CA HIS A 884 17.14 6.56 -1.26
C HIS A 884 17.60 6.01 0.11
N GLU A 885 16.88 5.06 0.71
CA GLU A 885 17.38 4.39 1.92
C GLU A 885 18.56 3.45 1.65
N ASP A 886 18.74 2.98 0.40
CA ASP A 886 19.85 2.11 -0.01
C ASP A 886 21.23 2.66 0.38
N ASN A 887 21.47 3.95 0.12
CA ASN A 887 22.72 4.62 0.47
C ASN A 887 22.84 4.89 1.98
N LEU A 888 21.73 5.22 2.65
CA LEU A 888 21.71 5.47 4.10
C LEU A 888 22.04 4.19 4.88
N LEU A 889 21.42 3.08 4.52
CA LEU A 889 21.68 1.76 5.11
C LEU A 889 23.09 1.28 4.80
N ARG A 890 23.64 1.60 3.62
CA ARG A 890 25.04 1.33 3.29
C ARG A 890 26.01 2.12 4.17
N GLN A 891 25.72 3.38 4.48
CA GLN A 891 26.54 4.17 5.41
C GLN A 891 26.43 3.63 6.84
N LEU A 892 25.23 3.19 7.26
CA LEU A 892 25.02 2.59 8.57
C LEU A 892 25.78 1.25 8.69
N SER A 893 25.74 0.41 7.67
CA SER A 893 26.43 -0.90 7.66
C SER A 893 27.94 -0.79 7.82
N GLN A 894 28.55 0.33 7.39
CA GLN A 894 29.97 0.62 7.62
C GLN A 894 30.29 0.95 9.08
N LYS A 895 29.32 1.45 9.86
CA LYS A 895 29.52 1.87 11.26
C LYS A 895 29.16 0.81 12.29
N VAL A 896 28.22 -0.09 11.98
CA VAL A 896 27.77 -1.12 12.92
C VAL A 896 28.85 -2.20 13.22
N PRO A 897 28.83 -2.84 14.41
CA PRO A 897 29.86 -3.80 14.83
C PRO A 897 29.96 -5.07 13.98
N HIS A 898 28.84 -5.63 13.53
CA HIS A 898 28.81 -6.87 12.76
C HIS A 898 28.49 -6.60 11.29
N LYS A 899 29.44 -6.94 10.40
CA LYS A 899 29.25 -6.82 8.95
C LYS A 899 28.42 -7.98 8.40
N LEU A 900 27.56 -7.65 7.45
CA LEU A 900 26.74 -8.58 6.68
C LEU A 900 27.48 -9.03 5.42
N THR A 901 27.22 -10.27 5.00
CA THR A 901 27.80 -10.84 3.78
C THR A 901 26.93 -10.47 2.58
N ASN A 902 27.48 -9.75 1.59
CA ASN A 902 26.77 -9.32 0.36
C ASN A 902 25.35 -8.75 0.59
N PRO A 903 25.18 -7.74 1.47
CA PRO A 903 23.85 -7.24 1.82
C PRO A 903 23.15 -6.55 0.63
N LYS A 904 21.90 -6.93 0.40
CA LYS A 904 20.96 -6.19 -0.46
C LYS A 904 20.25 -5.14 0.38
N PHE A 905 20.46 -3.86 0.11
CA PHE A 905 19.92 -2.76 0.95
C PHE A 905 18.44 -2.41 0.67
N ASN A 906 17.79 -3.14 -0.23
CA ASN A 906 16.34 -3.12 -0.45
C ASN A 906 15.62 -4.25 0.30
N ASP A 907 16.36 -5.09 1.01
CA ASP A 907 15.82 -6.17 1.84
C ASP A 907 15.44 -5.63 3.24
N PRO A 908 14.18 -5.78 3.68
CA PRO A 908 13.75 -5.36 5.01
C PRO A 908 14.47 -6.09 6.15
N HIS A 909 14.92 -7.33 5.96
CA HIS A 909 15.65 -8.10 6.97
C HIS A 909 17.04 -7.51 7.22
N VAL A 910 17.75 -7.16 6.14
CA VAL A 910 19.04 -6.43 6.21
C VAL A 910 18.87 -5.11 6.95
N LYS A 911 17.82 -4.34 6.63
CA LYS A 911 17.51 -3.09 7.32
C LYS A 911 17.30 -3.34 8.82
N THR A 912 16.46 -4.31 9.17
CA THR A 912 16.14 -4.66 10.55
C THR A 912 17.38 -5.07 11.35
N ASN A 913 18.26 -5.87 10.76
CA ASN A 913 19.53 -6.24 11.36
C ASN A 913 20.38 -5.00 11.70
N LEU A 914 20.55 -4.09 10.74
CA LEU A 914 21.33 -2.86 10.93
C LEU A 914 20.72 -1.95 12.01
N LEU A 915 19.39 -1.84 12.06
CA LEU A 915 18.69 -1.05 13.05
C LEU A 915 18.79 -1.65 14.46
N LEU A 916 18.67 -2.97 14.61
CA LEU A 916 18.92 -3.66 15.88
C LEU A 916 20.36 -3.43 16.37
N GLN A 917 21.35 -3.54 15.48
CA GLN A 917 22.74 -3.25 15.84
C GLN A 917 22.95 -1.78 16.22
N ALA A 918 22.27 -0.85 15.54
CA ALA A 918 22.33 0.58 15.84
C ALA A 918 21.72 0.88 17.22
N HIS A 919 20.59 0.25 17.55
CA HIS A 919 19.94 0.32 18.87
C HIS A 919 20.86 -0.19 19.98
N LEU A 920 21.43 -1.39 19.83
CA LEU A 920 22.39 -1.96 20.81
C LEU A 920 23.63 -1.07 20.98
N SER A 921 23.99 -0.30 19.95
CA SER A 921 25.10 0.65 19.98
C SER A 921 24.70 2.04 20.46
N ARG A 922 23.42 2.31 20.74
CA ARG A 922 22.83 3.62 21.04
C ARG A 922 23.20 4.71 20.02
N MET A 923 23.28 4.33 18.74
CA MET A 923 23.56 5.28 17.67
C MET A 923 22.38 6.22 17.47
N GLN A 924 22.64 7.51 17.29
CA GLN A 924 21.60 8.47 16.92
C GLN A 924 21.23 8.30 15.45
N LEU A 925 19.98 7.93 15.21
CA LEU A 925 19.41 7.73 13.89
C LEU A 925 18.54 8.92 13.49
N SER A 926 18.25 9.04 12.19
CA SER A 926 17.18 9.95 11.74
C SER A 926 15.84 9.52 12.34
N ALA A 927 14.94 10.46 12.60
CA ALA A 927 13.60 10.15 13.13
C ALA A 927 12.80 9.10 12.30
N GLU A 928 13.06 8.96 10.99
CA GLU A 928 12.41 7.91 10.16
C GLU A 928 12.87 6.50 10.55
N LEU A 929 14.18 6.28 10.53
CA LEU A 929 14.78 5.01 10.95
C LEU A 929 14.58 4.72 12.44
N GLN A 930 14.46 5.75 13.28
CA GLN A 930 14.12 5.60 14.70
C GLN A 930 12.70 5.06 14.88
N SER A 931 11.72 5.59 14.13
CA SER A 931 10.35 5.07 14.14
C SER A 931 10.30 3.61 13.71
N ASP A 932 11.05 3.23 12.67
CA ASP A 932 11.16 1.81 12.27
C ASP A 932 11.82 0.96 13.36
N THR A 933 12.81 1.52 14.06
CA THR A 933 13.49 0.82 15.18
C THR A 933 12.52 0.56 16.33
N GLU A 934 11.65 1.52 16.67
CA GLU A 934 10.61 1.34 17.69
C GLU A 934 9.60 0.25 17.31
N GLU A 935 9.19 0.22 16.04
CA GLU A 935 8.32 -0.85 15.51
C GLU A 935 8.99 -2.22 15.61
N ILE A 936 10.27 -2.33 15.23
CA ILE A 936 11.06 -3.57 15.35
C ILE A 936 11.11 -4.02 16.82
N LEU A 937 11.46 -3.10 17.73
CA LEU A 937 11.63 -3.42 19.15
C LEU A 937 10.32 -3.88 19.81
N SER A 938 9.17 -3.38 19.35
CA SER A 938 7.85 -3.80 19.86
C SER A 938 7.57 -5.30 19.68
N LYS A 939 8.22 -5.94 18.69
CA LYS A 939 8.08 -7.38 18.38
C LYS A 939 9.29 -8.20 18.80
N ALA A 940 10.47 -7.58 18.93
CA ALA A 940 11.74 -8.26 19.17
C ALA A 940 11.76 -9.19 20.39
N ILE A 941 11.18 -8.77 21.52
CA ILE A 941 11.24 -9.57 22.76
C ILE A 941 10.53 -10.91 22.60
N ARG A 942 9.37 -10.95 21.92
CA ARG A 942 8.62 -12.19 21.70
C ARG A 942 9.39 -13.16 20.79
N LEU A 943 10.04 -12.64 19.75
CA LEU A 943 10.90 -13.43 18.86
C LEU A 943 12.12 -14.02 19.60
N ILE A 944 12.75 -13.21 20.46
CA ILE A 944 13.90 -13.67 21.26
C ILE A 944 13.46 -14.75 22.27
N GLN A 945 12.31 -14.58 22.93
CA GLN A 945 11.74 -15.57 23.83
C GLN A 945 11.43 -16.89 23.10
N ALA A 946 10.90 -16.83 21.88
CA ALA A 946 10.71 -18.02 21.08
C ALA A 946 12.03 -18.71 20.71
N CYS A 947 13.10 -17.97 20.41
CA CYS A 947 14.44 -18.56 20.27
C CYS A 947 14.88 -19.29 21.55
N VAL A 948 14.66 -18.70 22.73
CA VAL A 948 14.97 -19.35 24.03
C VAL A 948 14.23 -20.69 24.16
N ASP A 949 12.95 -20.72 23.83
CA ASP A 949 12.11 -21.92 23.97
C ASP A 949 12.46 -23.01 22.94
N VAL A 950 12.79 -22.63 21.70
CA VAL A 950 13.29 -23.57 20.68
C VAL A 950 14.65 -24.16 21.09
N LEU A 951 15.57 -23.33 21.58
CA LEU A 951 16.92 -23.76 21.96
C LEU A 951 16.91 -24.64 23.21
N SER A 952 16.07 -24.30 24.20
CA SER A 952 15.91 -25.10 25.42
C SER A 952 15.22 -26.43 25.14
N SER A 953 14.22 -26.46 24.26
CA SER A 953 13.57 -27.70 23.80
C SER A 953 14.53 -28.64 23.08
N ASN A 954 15.49 -28.09 22.34
CA ASN A 954 16.57 -28.86 21.69
C ASN A 954 17.74 -29.22 22.63
N GLY A 955 17.71 -28.76 23.89
CA GLY A 955 18.74 -29.08 24.89
C GLY A 955 20.07 -28.34 24.71
N TRP A 956 20.09 -27.17 24.09
CA TRP A 956 21.33 -26.40 23.84
C TRP A 956 21.51 -25.25 24.82
N LEU A 957 22.30 -25.48 25.88
CA LEU A 957 22.50 -24.52 26.97
C LEU A 957 23.14 -23.19 26.53
N SER A 958 24.28 -23.25 25.82
CA SER A 958 25.04 -22.02 25.50
C SER A 958 24.27 -21.06 24.58
N PRO A 959 23.62 -21.51 23.49
CA PRO A 959 22.77 -20.64 22.69
C PRO A 959 21.54 -20.13 23.46
N ALA A 960 20.91 -20.95 24.31
CA ALA A 960 19.73 -20.53 25.09
C ALA A 960 20.09 -19.38 26.04
N LEU A 961 21.21 -19.50 26.78
CA LEU A 961 21.72 -18.42 27.63
C LEU A 961 22.09 -17.17 26.81
N ALA A 962 22.69 -17.33 25.63
CA ALA A 962 22.99 -16.21 24.75
C ALA A 962 21.73 -15.50 24.21
N ALA A 963 20.64 -16.23 24.00
CA ALA A 963 19.35 -15.65 23.63
C ALA A 963 18.71 -14.90 24.81
N MET A 964 18.80 -15.42 26.04
CA MET A 964 18.39 -14.69 27.25
C MET A 964 19.21 -13.41 27.45
N GLU A 965 20.52 -13.47 27.24
CA GLU A 965 21.41 -12.31 27.25
C GLU A 965 21.01 -11.30 26.16
N LEU A 966 20.69 -11.76 24.96
CA LEU A 966 20.19 -10.89 23.88
C LEU A 966 18.87 -10.19 24.26
N ALA A 967 17.96 -10.85 24.96
CA ALA A 967 16.73 -10.21 25.45
C ALA A 967 17.04 -9.05 26.41
N GLN A 968 18.00 -9.24 27.31
CA GLN A 968 18.46 -8.21 28.24
C GLN A 968 19.16 -7.07 27.49
N MET A 969 20.05 -7.40 26.54
CA MET A 969 20.76 -6.45 25.67
C MET A 969 19.80 -5.55 24.90
N VAL A 970 18.76 -6.13 24.29
CA VAL A 970 17.74 -5.38 23.52
C VAL A 970 16.92 -4.48 24.44
N THR A 971 16.52 -4.98 25.62
CA THR A 971 15.78 -4.20 26.62
C THR A 971 16.58 -2.99 27.12
N GLN A 972 17.87 -3.18 27.39
CA GLN A 972 18.75 -2.14 27.95
C GLN A 972 19.53 -1.34 26.88
N ALA A 973 19.33 -1.65 25.60
CA ALA A 973 20.03 -1.04 24.47
C ALA A 973 21.57 -1.01 24.64
N MET A 974 22.18 -2.18 24.85
CA MET A 974 23.64 -2.30 25.04
C MET A 974 24.20 -3.63 24.50
N TRP A 975 25.51 -3.67 24.24
CA TRP A 975 26.19 -4.90 23.82
C TRP A 975 26.59 -5.76 25.03
N SER A 976 26.75 -7.08 24.83
CA SER A 976 27.14 -8.03 25.88
C SER A 976 28.47 -7.73 26.57
N LYS A 977 29.39 -7.03 25.89
CA LYS A 977 30.71 -6.66 26.43
C LYS A 977 30.78 -5.23 26.95
N ASP A 978 29.68 -4.49 26.95
CA ASP A 978 29.63 -3.15 27.52
C ASP A 978 29.59 -3.21 29.06
N SER A 979 29.95 -2.11 29.73
CA SER A 979 29.78 -1.98 31.18
C SER A 979 28.31 -2.02 31.59
N TYR A 980 27.98 -2.80 32.63
CA TYR A 980 26.63 -2.91 33.17
C TYR A 980 26.08 -1.58 33.72
N LEU A 981 26.96 -0.64 34.08
CA LEU A 981 26.58 0.70 34.53
C LEU A 981 25.87 1.52 33.45
N LYS A 982 26.04 1.15 32.17
CA LYS A 982 25.39 1.81 31.04
C LYS A 982 23.86 1.68 31.06
N GLN A 983 23.33 0.75 31.86
CA GLN A 983 21.88 0.62 32.09
C GLN A 983 21.30 1.81 32.85
N LEU A 984 22.11 2.50 33.66
CA LEU A 984 21.64 3.64 34.44
C LEU A 984 21.27 4.82 33.54
N PRO A 985 20.16 5.54 33.82
CA PRO A 985 19.80 6.76 33.12
C PRO A 985 20.92 7.80 33.23
N HIS A 986 21.09 8.61 32.18
CA HIS A 986 22.05 9.73 32.14
C HIS A 986 23.55 9.35 32.21
N PHE A 987 23.90 8.06 32.27
CA PHE A 987 25.29 7.61 32.25
C PHE A 987 25.93 7.70 30.86
N THR A 988 27.01 8.48 30.77
CA THR A 988 27.84 8.60 29.55
C THR A 988 29.10 7.73 29.66
N SER A 989 29.82 7.56 28.54
CA SER A 989 31.11 6.85 28.53
C SER A 989 32.15 7.47 29.47
N GLU A 990 32.05 8.77 29.76
CA GLU A 990 32.94 9.44 30.72
C GLU A 990 32.63 9.01 32.17
N HIS A 991 31.34 8.91 32.53
CA HIS A 991 30.93 8.40 33.84
C HIS A 991 31.41 6.96 34.03
N ILE A 992 31.22 6.11 33.02
CA ILE A 992 31.69 4.72 33.05
C ILE A 992 33.20 4.67 33.29
N LYS A 993 33.99 5.49 32.59
CA LYS A 993 35.44 5.55 32.80
C LYS A 993 35.81 5.90 34.24
N ARG A 994 35.17 6.91 34.82
CA ARG A 994 35.42 7.32 36.22
C ARG A 994 35.03 6.22 37.22
N CYS A 995 33.91 5.55 36.98
CA CYS A 995 33.47 4.43 37.80
C CYS A 995 34.48 3.27 37.72
N THR A 996 34.90 2.87 36.51
CA THR A 996 35.89 1.80 36.33
C THR A 996 37.25 2.17 36.95
N ASP A 997 37.67 3.43 36.83
CA ASP A 997 38.92 3.92 37.45
C ASP A 997 38.85 3.87 39.00
N LYS A 998 37.65 3.99 39.59
CA LYS A 998 37.40 3.84 41.03
C LYS A 998 37.16 2.37 41.46
N GLY A 999 37.07 1.43 40.53
CA GLY A 999 36.77 0.02 40.80
C GLY A 999 35.28 -0.29 40.99
N VAL A 1000 34.40 0.61 40.52
CA VAL A 1000 32.94 0.42 40.50
C VAL A 1000 32.56 -0.10 39.11
N GLU A 1001 32.14 -1.36 39.02
CA GLU A 1001 31.86 -2.05 37.75
C GLU A 1001 30.39 -2.50 37.61
N SER A 1002 29.65 -2.58 38.72
CA SER A 1002 28.29 -3.09 38.79
C SER A 1002 27.30 -2.10 39.42
N VAL A 1003 26.00 -2.31 39.18
CA VAL A 1003 24.93 -1.51 39.82
C VAL A 1003 24.91 -1.72 41.33
N PHE A 1004 25.25 -2.93 41.82
CA PHE A 1004 25.34 -3.23 43.25
C PHE A 1004 26.43 -2.39 43.93
N ASP A 1005 27.57 -2.22 43.28
CA ASP A 1005 28.67 -1.39 43.80
C ASP A 1005 28.21 0.06 44.06
N ILE A 1006 27.35 0.61 43.20
CA ILE A 1006 26.78 1.96 43.35
C ILE A 1006 25.73 2.02 44.46
N MET A 1007 24.97 0.94 44.65
CA MET A 1007 23.95 0.82 45.71
C MET A 1007 24.58 0.79 47.10
N GLU A 1008 25.77 0.21 47.22
CA GLU A 1008 26.53 0.12 48.48
C GLU A 1008 27.29 1.41 48.83
N MET A 1009 27.44 2.35 47.89
CA MET A 1009 28.11 3.63 48.15
C MET A 1009 27.31 4.55 49.07
N GLU A 1010 28.00 5.32 49.92
CA GLU A 1010 27.36 6.42 50.64
C GLU A 1010 26.99 7.59 49.71
N ASP A 1011 25.98 8.37 50.10
CA ASP A 1011 25.40 9.44 49.27
C ASP A 1011 26.42 10.51 48.87
N GLU A 1012 27.36 10.87 49.76
CA GLU A 1012 28.42 11.84 49.49
C GLU A 1012 29.38 11.31 48.41
N GLU A 1013 29.82 10.06 48.53
CA GLU A 1013 30.70 9.43 47.55
C GLU A 1013 30.00 9.22 46.20
N ARG A 1014 28.72 8.86 46.23
CA ARG A 1014 27.92 8.65 45.02
C ARG A 1014 27.74 9.96 44.27
N THR A 1015 27.38 11.03 44.96
CA THR A 1015 27.19 12.35 44.34
C THR A 1015 28.51 12.90 43.78
N ALA A 1016 29.61 12.74 44.52
CA ALA A 1016 30.93 13.16 44.08
C ALA A 1016 31.43 12.39 42.84
N LEU A 1017 31.14 11.08 42.76
CA LEU A 1017 31.53 10.24 41.63
C LEU A 1017 30.69 10.52 40.39
N LEU A 1018 29.36 10.62 40.55
CA LEU A 1018 28.42 10.71 39.43
C LEU A 1018 28.32 12.12 38.85
N GLN A 1019 28.46 13.17 39.66
CA GLN A 1019 28.38 14.58 39.21
C GLN A 1019 27.12 14.90 38.38
N LEU A 1020 26.00 14.24 38.69
CA LEU A 1020 24.72 14.47 38.03
C LEU A 1020 23.89 15.50 38.81
N PRO A 1021 23.03 16.31 38.16
CA PRO A 1021 22.04 17.14 38.83
C PRO A 1021 21.08 16.31 39.69
N GLU A 1022 20.51 16.93 40.74
CA GLU A 1022 19.60 16.24 41.68
C GLU A 1022 18.44 15.48 40.99
N ALA A 1023 17.84 16.08 39.95
CA ALA A 1023 16.76 15.43 39.19
C ALA A 1023 17.24 14.13 38.50
N GLN A 1024 18.46 14.12 37.96
CA GLN A 1024 19.04 12.95 37.31
C GLN A 1024 19.49 11.90 38.34
N ILE A 1025 19.97 12.33 39.51
CA ILE A 1025 20.25 11.43 40.64
C ILE A 1025 18.96 10.75 41.11
N ALA A 1026 17.84 11.46 41.15
CA ALA A 1026 16.54 10.89 41.50
C ALA A 1026 16.11 9.80 40.51
N ASP A 1027 16.33 10.00 39.20
CA ASP A 1027 16.06 8.99 38.18
C ASP A 1027 16.95 7.75 38.36
N VAL A 1028 18.24 7.94 38.64
CA VAL A 1028 19.20 6.87 38.93
C VAL A 1028 18.81 6.10 40.19
N ALA A 1029 18.47 6.78 41.27
CA ALA A 1029 18.00 6.15 42.51
C ALA A 1029 16.72 5.35 42.30
N ARG A 1030 15.78 5.88 41.51
CA ARG A 1030 14.56 5.17 41.12
C ARG A 1030 14.87 3.89 40.34
N PHE A 1031 15.86 3.93 39.44
CA PHE A 1031 16.33 2.75 38.72
C PHE A 1031 16.93 1.72 39.68
N CYS A 1032 17.88 2.11 40.55
CA CYS A 1032 18.51 1.22 41.53
C CYS A 1032 17.47 0.53 42.43
N ASN A 1033 16.45 1.27 42.89
CA ASN A 1033 15.35 0.72 43.69
C ASN A 1033 14.46 -0.28 42.92
N ARG A 1034 14.41 -0.19 41.59
CA ARG A 1034 13.68 -1.13 40.72
C ARG A 1034 14.55 -2.28 40.24
N TYR A 1035 15.88 -2.17 40.40
CA TYR A 1035 16.81 -3.20 40.00
C TYR A 1035 16.60 -4.46 40.86
N PRO A 1036 16.50 -5.65 40.27
CA PRO A 1036 16.20 -6.86 41.04
C PRO A 1036 17.33 -7.20 42.03
N ASN A 1037 16.97 -7.36 43.30
CA ASN A 1037 17.81 -7.97 44.32
C ASN A 1037 17.13 -9.26 44.80
N ILE A 1038 17.65 -10.41 44.35
CA ILE A 1038 17.03 -11.73 44.54
C ILE A 1038 18.08 -12.69 45.09
N GLU A 1039 17.83 -13.24 46.27
CA GLU A 1039 18.62 -14.33 46.86
C GLU A 1039 17.99 -15.69 46.52
N LEU A 1040 18.82 -16.68 46.16
CA LEU A 1040 18.36 -18.01 45.77
C LEU A 1040 18.84 -19.06 46.78
N SER A 1041 17.93 -19.97 47.17
CA SER A 1041 18.21 -21.17 47.94
C SER A 1041 17.71 -22.39 47.17
N TYR A 1042 18.49 -23.48 47.14
CA TYR A 1042 18.11 -24.71 46.45
C TYR A 1042 18.44 -25.95 47.30
N GLU A 1043 17.60 -26.98 47.21
CA GLU A 1043 17.79 -28.27 47.88
C GLU A 1043 17.64 -29.41 46.86
N VAL A 1044 18.47 -30.45 47.00
CA VAL A 1044 18.41 -31.66 46.16
C VAL A 1044 17.74 -32.76 46.96
N GLY A 1045 16.53 -33.15 46.55
CA GLY A 1045 15.80 -34.27 47.16
C GLY A 1045 16.59 -35.57 47.06
N ASP A 1046 16.58 -36.37 48.12
CA ASP A 1046 17.25 -37.67 48.21
C ASP A 1046 18.72 -37.64 47.77
N ARG A 1047 19.49 -36.65 48.21
CA ARG A 1047 20.91 -36.45 47.86
C ARG A 1047 21.76 -37.72 47.98
N ASP A 1048 21.46 -38.60 48.94
CA ASP A 1048 22.20 -39.85 49.17
C ASP A 1048 21.92 -40.94 48.12
N SER A 1049 20.86 -40.80 47.32
CA SER A 1049 20.45 -41.75 46.26
C SER A 1049 21.07 -41.46 44.88
N ILE A 1050 21.70 -40.28 44.72
CA ILE A 1050 22.36 -39.86 43.48
C ILE A 1050 23.85 -40.22 43.59
N ARG A 1051 24.22 -41.42 43.13
CA ARG A 1051 25.61 -41.87 42.97
C ARG A 1051 25.99 -42.05 41.52
#